data_AF-A0A0Q5ZTT1-F1
#
_entry.id   AF-A0A0Q5ZTT1-F1
#
_cell.length_a   1.000
_cell.length_b   1.000
_cell.length_c   1.000
_cell.angle_alpha   90.00
_cell.angle_beta   90.00
_cell.angle_gamma   90.00
#
_symmetry.space_group_name_H-M   'P 1'
#
loop_
_entity.id
_entity.type
_entity.pdbx_description
1 polymer ?
#
loop_
_entity_poly.entity_id
_entity_poly.type
_entity_poly.pdbx_seq_one_letter_code
_entity_poly.pdbx_strand_id
1 'polypeptide(L)'
;MEFSRADDAHLRATVATIRRGPEIGTAFFAAPGVLITCEHVVRGATKDEIAVFWGGEALSVQRILTPPNGSSLDLAMIEVTQRQHPIVTIGPATTLISPVFSYGFQLTERGYYGYPSYGVLAGITREGNESGGRDLFHIVDALIAPGLSGAPLFSVTEKRVIGVVKKSRPERGGYAIPIEQIAELDPGFLSRSFPRPEDQQSPMTSYFRRVAAEHEFVSLLDLDRALRLDEIFVSLTLTRSGISGQRLSVTTGGSVSVLTRTGGSLRMVRRDRGSPQRFAVDESVSLFDVIVHSKAVIIGEPGCGKTTLLRHIVSRICKGELLRDRVPVFVKLSDIKIEVGCIENWLRIAQPQASSVLLEALGSGSCVLLLDGFDEAAREHHGTLVREVERLAASGNQILVTCRSVSLPRGLFSSDFRVFECIGFNVSQQRRFLRQWFSESPERASRLERQINSHAGVIGFARNPLLLSLMAVVAENEQDFRLPVNRTALYGKAIRALLERRATSSRSGVPTRRKLAILKGVASKHFASGHETFTEDALLEQIEEGLGRQRDADPDKVLHDLVEIDGVLTVHSPQRYRFLHLTFQEFLTAQDLVASKTYLGTLAAVIEEPRWEEVIRLTCGLLSAHDATVLIRGIWNPEMEASAVGRLLLAARAASDCSSLDFEHATSISVNLVVAMSGNARPNQSSEAEEALASLCRTYTGLLERVVEPLTRKNVDSTLRIRLDSFIRIMGMTADAYSAAMLRSFLQQLAQTKEPKEESDLALAGRVIEAIGQATLTELNDQLVEALSSASNYIRCAATRALTQLQINQERQPLLAILQSGTQDQKVLALTLLFSFQDQVLTTRLFEQIFRGSCRALHKAFAFHFNRAEIELDPTVVAAVWSESSDRLAICHIFSMHRCFLSPLLFSKLKLAAFTPDSDPMIRVAAIITLLKIESESIPSLVESVMAGETEADTFRAVLAAAPSARADILARSIMDILTESQRRKHLSAILRFVVANRVTALRPWVESVAAEALSSTEMRQCLLALASLGSSAYIDRARELIGDMADAAIPDRIIAYRGLGLMAHPTAREILLDRLEIEVDQAIVTEIILALGQQGDALSASELINLLDPGNWPANWPPPELPRRQGDQRPSDRRRLSIIFALEQGMNPNAVQPLAKVAAEADEDNQIREAALIASRNIEWGSGAIGAGE
;
A
#
# COMPACT_ATOMS: atom_id res chain seq x y z
N MET A 1 -3.67 15.45 18.07
CA MET A 1 -2.21 15.62 18.20
C MET A 1 -1.66 14.28 18.65
N GLU A 2 -0.91 13.55 17.81
CA GLU A 2 -0.38 12.23 18.20
C GLU A 2 0.91 12.42 19.02
N PHE A 3 0.83 12.08 20.31
CA PHE A 3 2.00 11.99 21.19
C PHE A 3 2.76 10.69 20.88
N SER A 4 4.10 10.76 20.80
CA SER A 4 4.95 9.59 20.65
C SER A 4 4.74 8.63 21.84
N ARG A 5 4.18 7.44 21.59
CA ARG A 5 3.99 6.39 22.63
C ARG A 5 5.30 6.04 23.36
N ALA A 6 6.44 6.20 22.68
CA ALA A 6 7.76 5.96 23.27
C ALA A 6 8.14 7.02 24.32
N ASP A 7 7.89 8.31 24.04
CA ASP A 7 8.19 9.38 24.99
C ASP A 7 7.25 9.35 26.21
N ASP A 8 5.99 8.94 26.01
CA ASP A 8 5.02 8.70 27.10
C ASP A 8 5.45 7.53 28.00
N ALA A 9 5.77 6.38 27.43
CA ALA A 9 6.24 5.21 28.17
C ALA A 9 7.53 5.51 28.96
N HIS A 10 8.47 6.24 28.34
CA HIS A 10 9.72 6.64 28.99
C HIS A 10 9.46 7.59 30.17
N LEU A 11 8.63 8.63 29.98
CA LEU A 11 8.29 9.56 31.06
C LEU A 11 7.69 8.80 32.25
N ARG A 12 6.70 7.91 32.00
CA ARG A 12 6.05 7.10 33.04
C ARG A 12 7.05 6.25 33.82
N ALA A 13 8.04 5.67 33.15
CA ALA A 13 9.04 4.83 33.79
C ALA A 13 9.96 5.62 34.75
N THR A 14 10.06 6.95 34.60
CA THR A 14 10.91 7.81 35.46
C THR A 14 10.22 8.34 36.72
N VAL A 15 8.91 8.13 36.86
CA VAL A 15 8.11 8.74 37.94
C VAL A 15 8.02 7.80 39.15
N ALA A 16 8.21 8.35 40.35
CA ALA A 16 8.10 7.68 41.63
C ALA A 16 7.01 8.33 42.50
N THR A 17 6.50 7.57 43.47
CA THR A 17 5.53 8.04 44.46
C THR A 17 6.25 8.39 45.76
N ILE A 18 5.92 9.53 46.37
CA ILE A 18 6.36 9.92 47.71
C ILE A 18 5.19 9.72 48.67
N ARG A 19 5.42 9.01 49.78
CA ARG A 19 4.45 8.85 50.87
C ARG A 19 4.97 9.45 52.16
N ARG A 20 4.14 10.30 52.78
CA ARG A 20 4.38 10.90 54.10
C ARG A 20 3.06 10.88 54.88
N GLY A 21 2.87 9.88 55.73
CA GLY A 21 1.57 9.68 56.41
C GLY A 21 0.43 9.50 55.39
N PRO A 22 -0.71 10.23 55.52
CA PRO A 22 -1.80 10.19 54.56
C PRO A 22 -1.55 11.02 53.28
N GLU A 23 -0.53 11.88 53.28
CA GLU A 23 -0.21 12.77 52.15
C GLU A 23 0.71 12.08 51.14
N ILE A 24 0.42 12.30 49.87
CA ILE A 24 1.12 11.67 48.75
C ILE A 24 1.44 12.69 47.69
N GLY A 25 2.68 12.62 47.22
CA GLY A 25 3.15 13.44 46.11
C GLY A 25 3.84 12.60 45.05
N THR A 26 4.13 13.26 43.94
CA THR A 26 4.83 12.69 42.80
C THR A 26 6.27 13.20 42.78
N ALA A 27 7.20 12.37 42.34
CA ALA A 27 8.56 12.79 42.04
C ALA A 27 9.05 12.10 40.77
N PHE A 28 10.13 12.57 40.16
CA PHE A 28 10.71 11.94 38.99
C PHE A 28 12.23 11.98 38.98
N PHE A 29 12.86 10.99 38.35
CA PHE A 29 14.31 10.88 38.25
C PHE A 29 14.89 11.83 37.20
N ALA A 30 15.74 12.75 37.63
CA ALA A 30 16.40 13.75 36.77
C ALA A 30 17.93 13.57 36.67
N ALA A 31 18.53 12.77 37.56
CA ALA A 31 19.90 12.29 37.45
C ALA A 31 20.02 10.92 38.17
N PRO A 32 21.11 10.15 37.98
CA PRO A 32 21.30 8.87 38.67
C PRO A 32 21.24 9.04 40.20
N GLY A 33 20.25 8.42 40.83
CA GLY A 33 19.98 8.50 42.27
C GLY A 33 19.36 9.81 42.74
N VAL A 34 18.86 10.67 41.85
CA VAL A 34 18.31 12.00 42.20
C VAL A 34 16.89 12.17 41.66
N LEU A 35 15.94 12.40 42.57
CA LEU A 35 14.57 12.75 42.26
C LEU A 35 14.29 14.23 42.48
N ILE A 36 13.40 14.80 41.65
CA ILE A 36 12.87 16.16 41.81
C ILE A 36 11.39 16.07 42.17
N THR A 37 10.96 16.93 43.10
CA THR A 37 9.55 17.10 43.51
C THR A 37 9.30 18.55 43.96
N CYS A 38 8.08 18.86 44.39
CA CYS A 38 7.77 20.15 45.03
C CYS A 38 8.20 20.17 46.50
N GLU A 39 8.62 21.32 47.02
CA GLU A 39 9.06 21.46 48.42
C GLU A 39 7.91 21.15 49.39
N HIS A 40 6.70 21.61 49.09
CA HIS A 40 5.54 21.35 49.96
C HIS A 40 5.22 19.85 50.12
N VAL A 41 5.64 18.99 49.19
CA VAL A 41 5.47 17.53 49.29
C VAL A 41 6.38 16.93 50.37
N VAL A 42 7.53 17.57 50.64
CA VAL A 42 8.56 17.08 51.58
C VAL A 42 8.84 18.06 52.73
N ARG A 43 8.04 19.11 52.87
CA ARG A 43 8.28 20.24 53.78
C ARG A 43 8.46 19.80 55.23
N GLY A 44 9.64 20.05 55.78
CA GLY A 44 9.94 19.75 57.19
C GLY A 44 9.99 18.26 57.52
N ALA A 45 10.09 17.38 56.53
CA ALA A 45 10.26 15.95 56.74
C ALA A 45 11.75 15.58 56.85
N THR A 46 12.06 14.66 57.76
CA THR A 46 13.36 14.01 57.85
C THR A 46 13.41 12.79 56.91
N LYS A 47 14.63 12.30 56.61
CA LYS A 47 14.83 11.16 55.69
C LYS A 47 14.09 9.88 56.11
N ASP A 48 13.81 9.71 57.41
CA ASP A 48 13.16 8.52 57.97
C ASP A 48 11.61 8.66 57.99
N GLU A 49 11.09 9.86 57.69
CA GLU A 49 9.65 10.16 57.67
C GLU A 49 9.05 10.09 56.25
N ILE A 50 9.87 9.91 55.22
CA ILE A 50 9.45 9.81 53.82
C ILE A 50 9.74 8.42 53.27
N ALA A 51 8.71 7.78 52.72
CA ALA A 51 8.89 6.57 51.93
C ALA A 51 8.73 6.88 50.43
N VAL A 52 9.79 6.64 49.65
CA VAL A 52 9.78 6.80 48.19
C VAL A 52 9.58 5.42 47.55
N PHE A 53 8.62 5.28 46.65
CA PHE A 53 8.32 4.05 45.93
C PHE A 53 8.50 4.23 44.42
N TRP A 54 9.22 3.32 43.77
CA TRP A 54 9.38 3.27 42.32
C TRP A 54 9.17 1.84 41.82
N GLY A 55 8.31 1.64 40.83
CA GLY A 55 7.97 0.30 40.33
C GLY A 55 7.33 -0.64 41.38
N GLY A 56 6.83 -0.10 42.49
CA GLY A 56 6.35 -0.87 43.65
C GLY A 56 7.40 -1.18 44.70
N GLU A 57 8.68 -0.90 44.45
CA GLU A 57 9.77 -1.09 45.40
C GLU A 57 10.05 0.16 46.23
N ALA A 58 10.35 -0.01 47.52
CA ALA A 58 10.72 1.09 48.41
C ALA A 58 12.21 1.44 48.24
N LEU A 59 12.50 2.72 48.02
CA LEU A 59 13.86 3.23 47.86
C LEU A 59 14.41 3.79 49.18
N SER A 60 15.69 3.58 49.44
CA SER A 60 16.36 4.15 50.62
C SER A 60 16.78 5.60 50.35
N VAL A 61 16.18 6.54 51.10
CA VAL A 61 16.47 7.97 51.02
C VAL A 61 17.76 8.30 51.79
N GLN A 62 18.73 8.87 51.10
CA GLN A 62 20.01 9.31 51.68
C GLN A 62 19.92 10.72 52.23
N ARG A 63 19.33 11.62 51.45
CA ARG A 63 19.30 13.06 51.75
C ARG A 63 18.11 13.72 51.06
N ILE A 64 17.57 14.74 51.70
CA ILE A 64 16.57 15.64 51.12
C ILE A 64 17.20 17.04 51.11
N LEU A 65 17.19 17.68 49.94
CA LEU A 65 17.65 19.04 49.72
C LEU A 65 16.42 19.92 49.52
N THR A 66 16.14 20.77 50.50
CA THR A 66 15.11 21.80 50.43
C THR A 66 15.75 23.19 50.36
N PRO A 67 15.03 24.19 49.83
CA PRO A 67 15.54 25.55 49.75
C PRO A 67 15.70 26.18 51.15
N PRO A 68 16.56 27.21 51.30
CA PRO A 68 16.81 27.85 52.58
C PRO A 68 15.53 28.44 53.21
N ASN A 69 15.45 28.44 54.55
CA ASN A 69 14.33 29.02 55.29
C ASN A 69 14.08 30.47 54.85
N GLY A 70 12.86 30.75 54.37
CA GLY A 70 12.45 32.05 53.83
C GLY A 70 12.51 32.18 52.30
N SER A 71 12.97 31.15 51.58
CA SER A 71 12.89 31.12 50.11
C SER A 71 11.44 30.91 49.64
N SER A 72 11.07 31.56 48.54
CA SER A 72 9.80 31.36 47.83
C SER A 72 9.84 30.20 46.82
N LEU A 73 10.96 29.48 46.71
CA LEU A 73 11.10 28.31 45.83
C LEU A 73 10.31 27.10 46.36
N ASP A 74 9.47 26.52 45.52
CA ASP A 74 8.67 25.32 45.84
C ASP A 74 9.20 24.07 45.10
N LEU A 75 10.52 23.86 45.10
CA LEU A 75 11.19 22.68 44.57
C LEU A 75 12.04 22.02 45.66
N ALA A 76 12.15 20.70 45.62
CA ALA A 76 13.07 19.93 46.46
C ALA A 76 13.72 18.79 45.65
N MET A 77 14.91 18.37 46.08
CA MET A 77 15.62 17.23 45.52
C MET A 77 15.78 16.13 46.56
N ILE A 78 15.62 14.88 46.16
CA ILE A 78 15.77 13.71 47.04
C ILE A 78 16.85 12.81 46.45
N GLU A 79 17.88 12.51 47.25
CA GLU A 79 18.95 11.58 46.89
C GLU A 79 18.62 10.20 47.45
N VAL A 80 18.71 9.17 46.61
CA VAL A 80 18.43 7.77 46.96
C VAL A 80 19.63 6.86 46.65
N THR A 81 19.72 5.70 47.31
CA THR A 81 20.79 4.72 47.08
C THR A 81 20.73 4.09 45.67
N GLN A 82 19.53 3.91 45.12
CA GLN A 82 19.30 3.26 43.83
C GLN A 82 19.72 4.19 42.69
N ARG A 83 20.75 3.80 41.93
CA ARG A 83 21.25 4.56 40.77
C ARG A 83 20.86 3.99 39.42
N GLN A 84 20.29 2.77 39.39
CA GLN A 84 19.78 2.14 38.17
C GLN A 84 18.27 2.34 38.07
N HIS A 85 17.88 3.33 37.26
CA HIS A 85 16.51 3.70 36.92
C HIS A 85 16.56 4.56 35.65
N PRO A 86 15.48 4.66 34.85
CA PRO A 86 15.41 5.60 33.73
C PRO A 86 15.43 7.05 34.24
N ILE A 87 15.92 7.97 33.42
CA ILE A 87 16.12 9.39 33.79
C ILE A 87 15.58 10.25 32.66
N VAL A 88 14.86 11.33 33.00
CA VAL A 88 14.41 12.31 32.00
C VAL A 88 15.48 13.34 31.68
N THR A 89 15.51 13.77 30.42
CA THR A 89 16.24 14.97 30.01
C THR A 89 15.48 16.21 30.51
N ILE A 90 16.17 17.12 31.20
CA ILE A 90 15.62 18.39 31.68
C ILE A 90 16.29 19.60 31.00
N GLY A 91 15.58 20.71 30.87
CA GLY A 91 16.16 21.96 30.37
C GLY A 91 15.16 23.12 30.32
N PRO A 92 15.63 24.37 30.14
CA PRO A 92 14.76 25.54 30.09
C PRO A 92 13.82 25.48 28.88
N ALA A 93 12.61 26.03 29.01
CA ALA A 93 11.68 26.14 27.89
C ALA A 93 12.15 27.22 26.90
N THR A 94 12.16 26.88 25.61
CA THR A 94 12.41 27.80 24.49
C THR A 94 11.13 28.23 23.79
N THR A 95 10.06 27.43 23.88
CA THR A 95 8.76 27.68 23.23
C THR A 95 7.64 27.75 24.26
N LEU A 96 7.10 28.95 24.48
CA LEU A 96 6.07 29.23 25.49
C LEU A 96 4.63 28.86 25.08
N ILE A 97 4.41 28.53 23.80
CA ILE A 97 3.14 28.00 23.32
C ILE A 97 3.41 26.64 22.67
N SER A 98 3.28 25.56 23.46
CA SER A 98 3.58 24.21 22.99
C SER A 98 2.72 23.15 23.68
N PRO A 99 2.43 22.03 23.00
CA PRO A 99 1.78 20.89 23.64
C PRO A 99 2.71 20.30 24.72
N VAL A 100 2.14 20.08 25.89
CA VAL A 100 2.81 19.54 27.07
C VAL A 100 2.09 18.31 27.60
N PHE A 101 2.86 17.43 28.22
CA PHE A 101 2.42 16.18 28.79
C PHE A 101 3.01 16.01 30.20
N SER A 102 2.24 15.48 31.13
CA SER A 102 2.69 15.17 32.49
C SER A 102 2.12 13.82 32.96
N TYR A 103 2.82 13.15 33.86
CA TYR A 103 2.38 11.90 34.47
C TYR A 103 2.69 11.91 35.97
N GLY A 104 1.70 11.61 36.81
CA GLY A 104 1.89 11.58 38.26
C GLY A 104 0.83 10.76 38.99
N PHE A 105 1.06 10.48 40.26
CA PHE A 105 0.25 9.56 41.06
C PHE A 105 -0.85 10.29 41.83
N GLN A 106 -2.06 9.73 41.78
CA GLN A 106 -3.22 10.26 42.49
C GLN A 106 -3.77 9.20 43.44
N LEU A 107 -4.32 9.65 44.57
CA LEU A 107 -5.09 8.80 45.49
C LEU A 107 -6.53 8.75 45.01
N THR A 108 -7.01 7.56 44.66
CA THR A 108 -8.42 7.29 44.36
C THR A 108 -9.00 6.31 45.37
N GLU A 109 -10.33 6.15 45.37
CA GLU A 109 -11.02 5.17 46.24
C GLU A 109 -10.54 3.72 46.03
N ARG A 110 -9.93 3.41 44.87
CA ARG A 110 -9.41 2.08 44.51
C ARG A 110 -7.92 1.91 44.82
N GLY A 111 -7.23 2.95 45.30
CA GLY A 111 -5.80 2.93 45.58
C GLY A 111 -5.02 3.99 44.82
N TYR A 112 -3.69 3.80 44.72
CA TYR A 112 -2.77 4.76 44.11
C TYR A 112 -2.51 4.43 42.65
N TYR A 113 -2.91 5.33 41.75
CA TYR A 113 -2.74 5.12 40.31
C TYR A 113 -2.08 6.33 39.66
N GLY A 114 -1.17 6.06 38.73
CA GLY A 114 -0.54 7.09 37.92
C GLY A 114 -1.45 7.50 36.76
N TYR A 115 -1.74 8.79 36.64
CA TYR A 115 -2.60 9.35 35.62
C TYR A 115 -1.81 10.28 34.67
N PRO A 116 -1.94 10.08 33.35
CA PRO A 116 -1.44 11.04 32.37
C PRO A 116 -2.32 12.30 32.35
N SER A 117 -1.70 13.45 32.15
CA SER A 117 -2.35 14.75 31.95
C SER A 117 -1.74 15.42 30.71
N TYR A 118 -2.58 15.76 29.74
CA TYR A 118 -2.18 16.42 28.50
C TYR A 118 -2.72 17.85 28.50
N GLY A 119 -1.96 18.80 28.00
CA GLY A 119 -2.42 20.18 27.84
C GLY A 119 -1.53 21.02 26.97
N VAL A 120 -1.74 22.33 27.06
CA VAL A 120 -0.97 23.32 26.30
C VAL A 120 -0.32 24.28 27.28
N LEU A 121 0.99 24.47 27.13
CA LEU A 121 1.68 25.58 27.78
C LEU A 121 1.18 26.87 27.11
N ALA A 122 0.52 27.75 27.87
CA ALA A 122 -0.08 28.98 27.34
C ALA A 122 0.81 30.22 27.54
N GLY A 123 1.81 30.13 28.42
CA GLY A 123 2.71 31.23 28.74
C GLY A 123 3.21 31.20 30.17
N ILE A 124 3.76 32.34 30.63
CA ILE A 124 4.28 32.53 31.98
C ILE A 124 3.35 33.46 32.76
N THR A 125 3.12 33.15 34.03
CA THR A 125 2.42 34.00 35.00
C THR A 125 3.30 34.23 36.23
N ARG A 126 2.96 35.22 37.08
CA ARG A 126 3.68 35.47 38.34
C ARG A 126 2.81 35.17 39.55
N GLU A 127 3.40 34.54 40.55
CA GLU A 127 2.75 34.24 41.83
C GLU A 127 3.08 35.31 42.88
N GLY A 128 2.06 36.07 43.33
CA GLY A 128 2.17 37.07 44.41
C GLY A 128 1.81 38.50 43.98
N ASN A 129 1.27 39.30 44.91
CA ASN A 129 1.09 40.75 44.73
C ASN A 129 2.33 41.46 45.29
N GLU A 130 2.97 42.29 44.45
CA GLU A 130 4.18 43.10 44.71
C GLU A 130 5.54 42.39 44.59
N SER A 131 6.49 43.11 43.96
CA SER A 131 7.96 43.03 43.74
C SER A 131 8.82 41.79 44.05
N GLY A 132 8.25 40.62 44.37
CA GLY A 132 8.97 39.40 44.72
C GLY A 132 8.32 38.10 44.24
N GLY A 133 7.33 38.18 43.33
CA GLY A 133 6.63 37.01 42.79
C GLY A 133 7.46 36.24 41.75
N ARG A 134 7.37 34.91 41.78
CA ARG A 134 8.12 34.01 40.89
C ARG A 134 7.34 33.67 39.62
N ASP A 135 8.08 33.45 38.54
CA ASP A 135 7.54 33.02 37.26
C ASP A 135 7.10 31.55 37.35
N LEU A 136 5.87 31.29 36.89
CA LEU A 136 5.24 29.98 36.79
C LEU A 136 4.72 29.78 35.37
N PHE A 137 4.82 28.55 34.86
CA PHE A 137 4.16 28.17 33.63
C PHE A 137 2.66 28.00 33.83
N HIS A 138 1.88 28.64 32.97
CA HIS A 138 0.44 28.50 32.89
C HIS A 138 0.08 27.42 31.88
N ILE A 139 -0.55 26.34 32.36
CA ILE A 139 -1.00 25.22 31.54
C ILE A 139 -2.50 25.34 31.38
N VAL A 140 -2.99 25.31 30.13
CA VAL A 140 -4.42 25.31 29.79
C VAL A 140 -4.81 23.98 29.14
N ASP A 141 -6.10 23.70 29.11
CA ASP A 141 -6.68 22.49 28.51
C ASP A 141 -6.11 21.17 29.09
N ALA A 142 -5.64 21.21 30.35
CA ALA A 142 -5.15 20.06 31.09
C ALA A 142 -6.03 19.75 32.31
N LEU A 143 -6.42 18.49 32.47
CA LEU A 143 -6.98 18.01 33.73
C LEU A 143 -5.83 17.72 34.71
N ILE A 144 -5.43 18.72 35.50
CA ILE A 144 -4.47 18.55 36.59
C ILE A 144 -5.26 18.29 37.86
N ALA A 145 -5.22 17.07 38.40
CA ALA A 145 -5.93 16.71 39.64
C ALA A 145 -4.98 16.71 40.87
N PRO A 146 -5.52 16.75 42.11
CA PRO A 146 -4.72 16.63 43.34
C PRO A 146 -3.88 15.34 43.35
N GLY A 147 -2.60 15.44 43.71
CA GLY A 147 -1.62 14.32 43.70
C GLY A 147 -0.54 14.42 42.61
N LEU A 148 -0.82 15.13 41.51
CA LEU A 148 0.16 15.45 40.46
C LEU A 148 1.24 16.47 40.90
N SER A 149 1.17 17.02 42.10
CA SER A 149 2.20 17.91 42.63
C SER A 149 3.56 17.20 42.66
N GLY A 150 4.55 17.81 42.03
CA GLY A 150 5.88 17.24 41.84
C GLY A 150 6.04 16.39 40.56
N ALA A 151 5.00 16.25 39.73
CA ALA A 151 5.10 15.55 38.44
C ALA A 151 5.91 16.34 37.40
N PRO A 152 6.63 15.67 36.48
CA PRO A 152 7.38 16.32 35.42
C PRO A 152 6.44 16.91 34.36
N LEU A 153 6.72 18.14 33.90
CA LEU A 153 6.07 18.75 32.75
C LEU A 153 6.96 18.59 31.51
N PHE A 154 6.61 17.66 30.63
CA PHE A 154 7.33 17.33 29.41
C PHE A 154 6.84 18.16 28.22
N SER A 155 7.75 18.83 27.51
CA SER A 155 7.46 19.50 26.24
C SER A 155 7.60 18.52 25.09
N VAL A 156 6.54 18.33 24.31
CA VAL A 156 6.58 17.46 23.12
C VAL A 156 7.45 18.06 22.03
N THR A 157 7.40 19.38 21.87
CA THR A 157 8.20 20.10 20.88
C THR A 157 9.69 19.99 21.17
N GLU A 158 10.08 20.09 22.44
CA GLU A 158 11.49 20.13 22.85
C GLU A 158 12.04 18.77 23.31
N LYS A 159 11.18 17.76 23.43
CA LYS A 159 11.49 16.39 23.86
C LYS A 159 12.25 16.30 25.20
N ARG A 160 11.92 17.19 26.14
CA ARG A 160 12.52 17.28 27.48
C ARG A 160 11.52 17.80 28.51
N VAL A 161 11.82 17.56 29.78
CA VAL A 161 11.07 18.13 30.92
C VAL A 161 11.50 19.57 31.13
N ILE A 162 10.52 20.47 31.03
CA ILE A 162 10.72 21.93 31.12
C ILE A 162 10.28 22.51 32.46
N GLY A 163 9.49 21.78 33.24
CA GLY A 163 9.01 22.24 34.55
C GLY A 163 8.48 21.14 35.46
N VAL A 164 8.02 21.51 36.64
CA VAL A 164 7.46 20.62 37.67
C VAL A 164 6.07 21.10 38.06
N VAL A 165 5.06 20.24 37.99
CA VAL A 165 3.66 20.59 38.30
C VAL A 165 3.51 20.97 39.77
N LYS A 166 2.95 22.16 40.04
CA LYS A 166 2.81 22.75 41.38
C LYS A 166 1.39 22.66 41.94
N LYS A 167 0.40 23.16 41.20
CA LYS A 167 -0.97 23.32 41.70
C LYS A 167 -2.01 23.25 40.59
N SER A 168 -3.13 22.59 40.88
CA SER A 168 -4.33 22.52 40.03
C SER A 168 -5.22 23.76 40.19
N ARG A 169 -5.85 24.20 39.09
CA ARG A 169 -7.04 25.06 39.12
C ARG A 169 -8.23 24.29 38.53
N PRO A 170 -9.27 24.00 39.33
CA PRO A 170 -10.51 23.44 38.78
C PRO A 170 -11.01 24.30 37.61
N GLU A 171 -11.28 23.65 36.47
CA GLU A 171 -11.83 24.24 35.23
C GLU A 171 -10.94 25.20 34.41
N ARG A 172 -9.65 25.42 34.76
CA ARG A 172 -8.77 26.34 34.00
C ARG A 172 -7.34 25.84 33.75
N GLY A 173 -7.06 24.55 33.99
CA GLY A 173 -5.73 23.97 33.85
C GLY A 173 -4.91 24.01 35.15
N GLY A 174 -3.63 24.40 35.09
CA GLY A 174 -2.83 24.54 36.32
C GLY A 174 -1.46 25.17 36.11
N TYR A 175 -0.64 25.08 37.16
CA TYR A 175 0.67 25.75 37.19
C TYR A 175 1.82 24.77 37.35
N ALA A 176 2.93 25.08 36.69
CA ALA A 176 4.20 24.40 36.87
C ALA A 176 5.33 25.39 37.13
N ILE A 177 6.33 24.96 37.90
CA ILE A 177 7.54 25.70 38.21
C ILE A 177 8.54 25.45 37.07
N PRO A 178 9.09 26.48 36.42
CA PRO A 178 10.17 26.32 35.45
C PRO A 178 11.35 25.56 36.05
N ILE A 179 11.86 24.54 35.32
CA ILE A 179 12.90 23.64 35.84
C ILE A 179 14.23 24.36 36.11
N GLU A 180 14.46 25.50 35.45
CA GLU A 180 15.61 26.38 35.64
C GLU A 180 15.75 26.95 37.05
N GLN A 181 14.66 27.03 37.81
CA GLN A 181 14.71 27.46 39.21
C GLN A 181 15.42 26.43 40.12
N ILE A 182 15.72 25.21 39.63
CA ILE A 182 16.52 24.22 40.38
C ILE A 182 17.96 24.69 40.63
N ALA A 183 18.45 25.67 39.87
CA ALA A 183 19.78 26.25 40.06
C ALA A 183 19.96 26.89 41.45
N GLU A 184 18.88 27.25 42.15
CA GLU A 184 18.95 27.72 43.54
C GLU A 184 19.24 26.61 44.55
N LEU A 185 18.92 25.35 44.23
CA LEU A 185 19.25 24.18 45.04
C LEU A 185 20.64 23.63 44.69
N ASP A 186 20.95 23.54 43.40
CA ASP A 186 22.26 23.13 42.88
C ASP A 186 22.59 23.93 41.61
N PRO A 187 23.42 24.99 41.72
CA PRO A 187 23.75 25.90 40.62
C PRO A 187 24.36 25.22 39.38
N GLY A 188 24.93 24.03 39.55
CA GLY A 188 25.53 23.25 38.46
C GLY A 188 24.61 22.21 37.84
N PHE A 189 23.40 21.98 38.39
CA PHE A 189 22.61 20.79 38.03
C PHE A 189 22.22 20.74 36.56
N LEU A 190 21.76 21.86 35.97
CA LEU A 190 21.40 21.93 34.55
C LEU A 190 22.60 21.91 33.60
N SER A 191 23.78 22.28 34.08
CA SER A 191 25.02 22.23 33.29
C SER A 191 25.62 20.81 33.23
N ARG A 192 25.23 19.92 34.15
CA ARG A 192 25.60 18.51 34.12
C ARG A 192 24.68 17.82 33.12
N SER A 193 25.18 17.52 31.93
CA SER A 193 24.43 16.71 30.97
C SER A 193 24.29 15.28 31.51
N PHE A 194 23.06 14.89 31.86
CA PHE A 194 22.70 13.52 32.22
C PHE A 194 21.98 12.87 31.02
N PRO A 195 22.68 12.09 30.18
CA PRO A 195 22.04 11.37 29.08
C PRO A 195 21.04 10.34 29.63
N ARG A 196 20.00 10.00 28.85
CA ARG A 196 19.04 8.97 29.25
C ARG A 196 19.81 7.66 29.48
N PRO A 197 19.44 6.79 30.43
CA PRO A 197 20.03 5.45 30.51
C PRO A 197 19.79 4.63 29.24
N GLU A 198 18.72 4.94 28.50
CA GLU A 198 18.44 4.40 27.16
C GLU A 198 19.35 4.99 26.06
N ASP A 199 20.08 6.08 26.34
CA ASP A 199 21.18 6.54 25.48
C ASP A 199 22.46 5.69 25.69
N GLN A 200 22.44 4.68 26.58
CA GLN A 200 23.17 3.44 26.32
C GLN A 200 22.38 2.65 25.27
N GLN A 201 22.56 3.07 24.02
CA GLN A 201 21.87 2.64 22.82
C GLN A 201 21.45 1.16 22.84
N SER A 202 20.13 0.89 22.93
CA SER A 202 19.61 -0.39 22.42
C SER A 202 20.05 -0.51 20.96
N PRO A 203 20.72 -1.61 20.57
CA PRO A 203 21.16 -1.82 19.20
C PRO A 203 20.07 -1.59 18.15
N MET A 204 18.81 -1.91 18.50
CA MET A 204 17.65 -1.75 17.64
C MET A 204 17.25 -0.28 17.44
N THR A 205 17.31 0.54 18.49
CA THR A 205 16.98 1.98 18.38
C THR A 205 18.01 2.70 17.52
N SER A 206 19.29 2.37 17.68
CA SER A 206 20.36 2.88 16.82
C SER A 206 20.22 2.39 15.38
N TYR A 207 19.82 1.13 15.19
CA TYR A 207 19.52 0.57 13.87
C TYR A 207 18.38 1.33 13.18
N PHE A 208 17.21 1.46 13.80
CA PHE A 208 16.06 2.16 13.22
C PHE A 208 16.37 3.62 12.88
N ARG A 209 17.09 4.34 13.75
CA ARG A 209 17.48 5.73 13.50
C ARG A 209 18.42 5.84 12.30
N ARG A 210 19.39 4.93 12.19
CA ARG A 210 20.36 4.90 11.09
C ARG A 210 19.67 4.56 9.76
N VAL A 211 18.88 3.49 9.74
CA VAL A 211 18.12 3.05 8.55
C VAL A 211 17.11 4.12 8.11
N ALA A 212 16.43 4.78 9.05
CA ALA A 212 15.57 5.93 8.74
C ALA A 212 16.37 7.05 8.06
N ALA A 213 17.50 7.46 8.62
CA ALA A 213 18.33 8.52 8.06
C ALA A 213 18.89 8.18 6.66
N GLU A 214 19.30 6.92 6.43
CA GLU A 214 19.79 6.43 5.13
C GLU A 214 18.72 6.49 4.02
N HIS A 215 17.45 6.38 4.39
CA HIS A 215 16.33 6.32 3.45
C HIS A 215 15.39 7.53 3.49
N GLU A 216 15.64 8.51 4.36
CA GLU A 216 14.82 9.72 4.50
C GLU A 216 15.00 10.70 3.34
N PHE A 217 16.18 10.73 2.72
CA PHE A 217 16.51 11.68 1.66
C PHE A 217 16.83 10.95 0.35
N VAL A 218 16.38 11.53 -0.76
CA VAL A 218 16.82 11.13 -2.10
C VAL A 218 17.51 12.32 -2.75
N SER A 219 18.78 12.13 -3.08
CA SER A 219 19.41 12.96 -4.10
C SER A 219 18.93 12.44 -5.45
N LEU A 220 18.09 13.25 -6.10
CA LEU A 220 17.70 13.06 -7.49
C LEU A 220 18.56 14.00 -8.32
N LEU A 221 19.54 13.45 -9.05
CA LEU A 221 20.44 14.19 -9.95
C LEU A 221 21.14 15.39 -9.28
N ASP A 222 21.44 15.27 -7.98
CA ASP A 222 22.01 16.33 -7.12
C ASP A 222 21.42 17.71 -7.39
N LEU A 223 20.09 17.82 -7.23
CA LEU A 223 19.49 19.10 -6.87
C LEU A 223 20.26 19.69 -5.67
N ASP A 224 20.48 21.01 -5.66
CA ASP A 224 21.19 21.76 -4.60
C ASP A 224 20.56 21.63 -3.19
N ARG A 225 19.52 20.81 -3.06
CA ARG A 225 18.80 20.47 -1.85
C ARG A 225 18.60 18.96 -1.78
N ALA A 226 19.07 18.32 -0.71
CA ALA A 226 18.62 16.98 -0.35
C ALA A 226 17.10 17.05 -0.10
N LEU A 227 16.33 16.50 -1.03
CA LEU A 227 14.89 16.53 -0.94
C LEU A 227 14.42 15.35 -0.07
N ARG A 228 13.59 15.65 0.94
CA ARG A 228 13.02 14.60 1.79
C ARG A 228 12.14 13.72 0.93
N LEU A 229 12.34 12.41 1.03
CA LEU A 229 11.57 11.43 0.28
C LEU A 229 10.07 11.65 0.49
N ASP A 230 9.63 12.00 1.70
CA ASP A 230 8.20 12.26 1.99
C ASP A 230 7.65 13.53 1.31
N GLU A 231 8.50 14.47 0.91
CA GLU A 231 8.11 15.70 0.23
C GLU A 231 7.91 15.48 -1.27
N ILE A 232 8.77 14.68 -1.92
CA ILE A 232 8.76 14.43 -3.38
C ILE A 232 8.15 13.09 -3.76
N PHE A 233 8.02 12.15 -2.84
CA PHE A 233 7.52 10.83 -3.17
C PHE A 233 6.09 10.97 -3.66
N VAL A 234 5.90 10.58 -4.90
CA VAL A 234 4.59 10.47 -5.50
C VAL A 234 4.28 8.99 -5.65
N SER A 235 3.21 8.54 -4.99
CA SER A 235 2.78 7.14 -4.97
C SER A 235 2.79 6.57 -6.37
N LEU A 236 3.62 5.57 -6.64
CA LEU A 236 3.71 5.01 -7.99
C LEU A 236 2.40 4.29 -8.33
N THR A 237 2.03 4.33 -9.61
CA THR A 237 0.86 3.58 -10.05
C THR A 237 1.25 2.10 -10.14
N LEU A 238 0.51 1.24 -9.44
CA LEU A 238 0.74 -0.19 -9.37
C LEU A 238 -0.45 -0.94 -9.97
N THR A 239 -0.16 -1.99 -10.74
CA THR A 239 -1.17 -2.90 -11.30
C THR A 239 -0.87 -4.33 -10.89
N ARG A 240 -1.90 -5.18 -10.83
CA ARG A 240 -1.76 -6.57 -10.42
C ARG A 240 -1.44 -7.42 -11.64
N SER A 241 -0.22 -7.96 -11.74
CA SER A 241 0.15 -8.78 -12.90
C SER A 241 -0.22 -10.25 -12.67
N GLY A 242 -1.03 -10.83 -13.56
CA GLY A 242 -1.29 -12.27 -13.58
C GLY A 242 -0.04 -13.04 -14.06
N ILE A 243 0.58 -13.82 -13.18
CA ILE A 243 1.68 -14.73 -13.57
C ILE A 243 1.32 -16.15 -13.16
N SER A 244 1.14 -17.03 -14.15
CA SER A 244 1.15 -18.48 -13.96
C SER A 244 2.60 -18.99 -13.94
N GLY A 245 3.05 -19.50 -12.78
CA GLY A 245 4.34 -20.14 -12.57
C GLY A 245 4.22 -21.65 -12.38
N GLN A 246 5.20 -22.43 -12.85
CA GLN A 246 5.27 -23.89 -12.68
C GLN A 246 5.66 -24.30 -11.25
N ARG A 247 5.03 -25.37 -10.73
CA ARG A 247 5.31 -26.01 -9.43
C ARG A 247 6.66 -26.76 -9.45
N LEU A 248 7.54 -26.45 -8.49
CA LEU A 248 8.56 -27.37 -7.99
C LEU A 248 7.91 -28.22 -6.90
N SER A 249 7.86 -29.55 -7.07
CA SER A 249 7.41 -30.46 -6.01
C SER A 249 8.61 -30.99 -5.22
N VAL A 250 8.52 -30.88 -3.90
CA VAL A 250 9.38 -31.60 -2.95
C VAL A 250 8.65 -32.89 -2.60
N THR A 251 9.25 -34.06 -2.86
CA THR A 251 8.78 -35.31 -2.27
C THR A 251 9.56 -35.60 -0.99
N THR A 252 8.85 -36.21 -0.04
CA THR A 252 9.31 -36.65 1.28
C THR A 252 10.46 -37.65 1.16
N GLY A 253 11.70 -37.14 1.11
CA GLY A 253 12.88 -37.99 1.06
C GLY A 253 14.18 -37.30 0.64
N GLY A 254 14.45 -36.08 1.10
CA GLY A 254 15.81 -35.49 1.21
C GLY A 254 16.74 -35.47 -0.01
N SER A 255 16.27 -35.80 -1.21
CA SER A 255 17.09 -35.93 -2.42
C SER A 255 16.51 -35.04 -3.52
N VAL A 256 17.21 -33.95 -3.85
CA VAL A 256 16.85 -33.10 -4.98
C VAL A 256 17.31 -33.77 -6.26
N SER A 257 16.41 -34.49 -6.94
CA SER A 257 16.63 -34.86 -8.34
C SER A 257 15.91 -33.85 -9.23
N VAL A 258 16.70 -33.07 -9.96
CA VAL A 258 16.21 -32.28 -11.09
C VAL A 258 15.74 -33.28 -12.14
N LEU A 259 14.43 -33.44 -12.31
CA LEU A 259 13.88 -34.14 -13.48
C LEU A 259 14.15 -33.28 -14.72
N THR A 260 15.33 -33.45 -15.30
CA THR A 260 15.60 -33.06 -16.68
C THR A 260 14.74 -33.90 -17.59
N ARG A 261 13.65 -33.34 -18.14
CA ARG A 261 13.12 -33.84 -19.40
C ARG A 261 14.12 -33.47 -20.49
N THR A 262 14.86 -34.49 -20.92
CA THR A 262 15.74 -34.50 -22.08
C THR A 262 15.02 -33.99 -23.33
N GLY A 263 15.68 -33.08 -24.07
CA GLY A 263 15.42 -32.79 -25.48
C GLY A 263 14.51 -31.60 -25.76
N GLY A 264 15.08 -30.39 -25.75
CA GLY A 264 14.42 -29.18 -26.25
C GLY A 264 14.98 -27.92 -25.60
N SER A 265 15.83 -27.20 -26.33
CA SER A 265 16.51 -25.99 -25.88
C SER A 265 15.57 -25.00 -25.17
N LEU A 266 15.89 -24.65 -23.93
CA LEU A 266 15.14 -23.71 -23.09
C LEU A 266 15.20 -22.30 -23.71
N ARG A 267 14.25 -21.95 -24.57
CA ARG A 267 14.07 -20.56 -25.02
C ARG A 267 13.33 -19.77 -23.94
N MET A 268 14.06 -18.85 -23.31
CA MET A 268 13.52 -17.78 -22.47
C MET A 268 12.46 -16.99 -23.24
N VAL A 269 11.24 -16.95 -22.73
CA VAL A 269 10.24 -15.97 -23.15
C VAL A 269 10.51 -14.67 -22.39
N ARG A 270 11.09 -13.69 -23.09
CA ARG A 270 11.41 -12.34 -22.60
C ARG A 270 10.13 -11.56 -22.33
N ARG A 271 9.96 -11.03 -21.12
CA ARG A 271 9.00 -9.95 -20.80
C ARG A 271 9.66 -8.58 -21.02
N ASP A 272 8.91 -7.48 -21.01
CA ASP A 272 9.26 -6.21 -21.66
C ASP A 272 10.26 -5.24 -20.99
N ARG A 273 11.08 -4.57 -21.83
CA ARG A 273 11.53 -3.16 -21.62
C ARG A 273 10.91 -2.33 -22.75
N GLY A 274 10.22 -1.23 -22.46
CA GLY A 274 10.10 -0.01 -23.27
C GLY A 274 9.07 0.04 -24.41
N SER A 275 7.93 -0.63 -24.28
CA SER A 275 6.66 -0.19 -24.87
C SER A 275 6.09 0.99 -24.05
N PRO A 276 5.18 1.84 -24.58
CA PRO A 276 4.44 2.76 -23.74
C PRO A 276 3.71 1.92 -22.72
N GLN A 277 4.07 2.18 -21.47
CA GLN A 277 3.49 1.59 -20.28
C GLN A 277 1.99 1.35 -20.47
N ARG A 278 1.58 0.09 -20.29
CA ARG A 278 0.21 -0.39 -20.28
C ARG A 278 -0.77 0.75 -19.95
N PHE A 279 -1.54 1.14 -20.95
CA PHE A 279 -2.75 1.93 -20.75
C PHE A 279 -3.95 1.06 -20.36
N ALA A 280 -3.72 -0.25 -20.21
CA ALA A 280 -4.75 -1.20 -19.80
C ALA A 280 -5.08 -1.08 -18.31
N VAL A 281 -6.36 -0.88 -18.05
CA VAL A 281 -7.01 -0.75 -16.75
C VAL A 281 -6.98 -2.10 -16.03
N ASP A 282 -5.97 -2.30 -15.20
CA ASP A 282 -6.14 -3.08 -13.97
C ASP A 282 -6.31 -2.07 -12.82
N GLU A 283 -7.18 -2.40 -11.86
CA GLU A 283 -7.47 -1.53 -10.71
C GLU A 283 -6.17 -0.97 -10.12
N SER A 284 -6.08 0.37 -10.01
CA SER A 284 -4.94 1.02 -9.40
C SER A 284 -4.78 0.51 -7.98
N VAL A 285 -3.70 -0.23 -7.73
CA VAL A 285 -3.41 -0.86 -6.45
C VAL A 285 -2.73 0.15 -5.54
N SER A 286 -3.17 0.26 -4.29
CA SER A 286 -2.54 1.14 -3.31
C SER A 286 -1.29 0.50 -2.71
N LEU A 287 -0.43 1.32 -2.09
CA LEU A 287 0.72 0.84 -1.33
C LEU A 287 0.31 -0.10 -0.18
N PHE A 288 -0.88 0.11 0.40
CA PHE A 288 -1.43 -0.78 1.43
C PHE A 288 -1.68 -2.18 0.89
N ASP A 289 -2.23 -2.30 -0.32
CA ASP A 289 -2.55 -3.60 -0.90
C ASP A 289 -1.27 -4.44 -1.14
N VAL A 290 -0.15 -3.81 -1.51
CA VAL A 290 1.15 -4.51 -1.61
C VAL A 290 1.64 -4.99 -0.24
N ILE A 291 1.51 -4.16 0.79
CA ILE A 291 2.01 -4.44 2.14
C ILE A 291 1.12 -5.43 2.90
N VAL A 292 -0.15 -5.60 2.52
CA VAL A 292 -1.02 -6.64 3.10
C VAL A 292 -0.54 -8.05 2.71
N HIS A 293 0.21 -8.19 1.61
CA HIS A 293 0.77 -9.47 1.22
C HIS A 293 2.10 -9.77 1.93
N SER A 294 2.20 -10.96 2.50
CA SER A 294 3.43 -11.45 3.14
C SER A 294 4.56 -11.73 2.13
N LYS A 295 4.24 -12.01 0.87
CA LYS A 295 5.21 -12.32 -0.19
C LYS A 295 4.84 -11.56 -1.46
N ALA A 296 5.67 -10.58 -1.86
CA ALA A 296 5.42 -9.74 -3.02
C ALA A 296 6.66 -9.56 -3.90
N VAL A 297 6.46 -9.53 -5.21
CA VAL A 297 7.46 -9.13 -6.21
C VAL A 297 6.97 -7.89 -6.93
N ILE A 298 7.78 -6.84 -6.95
CA ILE A 298 7.51 -5.59 -7.65
C ILE A 298 8.35 -5.57 -8.92
N ILE A 299 7.72 -5.74 -10.06
CA ILE A 299 8.33 -5.63 -11.38
C ILE A 299 8.13 -4.23 -11.97
N GLY A 300 8.96 -3.86 -12.94
CA GLY A 300 8.77 -2.62 -13.70
C GLY A 300 10.03 -2.22 -14.47
N GLU A 301 9.89 -1.22 -15.33
CA GLU A 301 10.97 -0.72 -16.19
C GLU A 301 12.14 -0.09 -15.41
N PRO A 302 13.34 0.01 -16.01
CA PRO A 302 14.42 0.83 -15.46
C PRO A 302 13.96 2.27 -15.20
N GLY A 303 14.28 2.83 -14.03
CA GLY A 303 13.89 4.20 -13.68
C GLY A 303 12.42 4.39 -13.28
N CYS A 304 11.58 3.34 -13.25
CA CYS A 304 10.15 3.49 -12.89
C CYS A 304 9.88 3.79 -11.39
N GLY A 305 10.91 3.73 -10.54
CA GLY A 305 10.83 4.10 -9.12
C GLY A 305 10.78 2.96 -8.10
N LYS A 306 11.05 1.70 -8.51
CA LYS A 306 11.02 0.51 -7.60
C LYS A 306 11.88 0.66 -6.34
N THR A 307 13.15 1.03 -6.49
CA THR A 307 14.05 1.30 -5.35
C THR A 307 13.51 2.42 -4.47
N THR A 308 13.02 3.50 -5.07
CA THR A 308 12.43 4.65 -4.36
C THR A 308 11.20 4.24 -3.55
N LEU A 309 10.37 3.35 -4.10
CA LEU A 309 9.22 2.75 -3.42
C LEU A 309 9.64 1.92 -2.20
N LEU A 310 10.63 1.03 -2.33
CA LEU A 310 11.12 0.26 -1.19
C LEU A 310 11.72 1.17 -0.09
N ARG A 311 12.52 2.18 -0.47
CA ARG A 311 13.07 3.17 0.48
C ARG A 311 11.97 3.93 1.21
N HIS A 312 10.86 4.26 0.52
CA HIS A 312 9.70 4.89 1.14
C HIS A 312 9.05 3.99 2.17
N ILE A 313 8.86 2.71 1.85
CA ILE A 313 8.31 1.73 2.79
C ILE A 313 9.22 1.60 4.03
N VAL A 314 10.54 1.45 3.84
CA VAL A 314 11.52 1.36 4.94
C VAL A 314 11.45 2.57 5.87
N SER A 315 11.48 3.78 5.31
CA SER A 315 11.42 5.04 6.05
C SER A 315 10.16 5.11 6.93
N ARG A 316 9.00 4.74 6.37
CA ARG A 316 7.72 4.74 7.10
C ARG A 316 7.61 3.64 8.15
N ILE A 317 8.20 2.47 7.93
CA ILE A 317 8.30 1.42 8.97
C ILE A 317 9.17 1.91 10.12
N CYS A 318 10.35 2.50 9.84
CA CYS A 318 11.23 3.03 10.87
C CYS A 318 10.61 4.19 11.68
N LYS A 319 9.73 4.98 11.06
CA LYS A 319 8.93 6.02 11.73
C LYS A 319 7.74 5.49 12.52
N GLY A 320 7.46 4.18 12.46
CA GLY A 320 6.30 3.57 13.10
C GLY A 320 4.97 3.92 12.44
N GLU A 321 4.96 4.35 11.18
CA GLU A 321 3.74 4.66 10.43
C GLU A 321 3.13 3.41 9.78
N LEU A 322 3.96 2.43 9.43
CA LEU A 322 3.60 1.16 8.79
C LEU A 322 4.21 -0.01 9.57
N LEU A 323 3.50 -1.15 9.63
CA LEU A 323 4.01 -2.43 10.15
C LEU A 323 4.77 -2.30 11.50
N ARG A 324 4.15 -1.63 12.49
CA ARG A 324 4.76 -1.22 13.77
C ARG A 324 5.43 -2.35 14.56
N ASP A 325 5.01 -3.59 14.35
CA ASP A 325 5.51 -4.78 15.07
C ASP A 325 6.58 -5.56 14.29
N ARG A 326 7.07 -5.02 13.17
CA ARG A 326 8.05 -5.70 12.29
C ARG A 326 9.35 -4.91 12.16
N VAL A 327 10.45 -5.63 11.96
CA VAL A 327 11.78 -5.05 11.75
C VAL A 327 12.08 -4.94 10.25
N PRO A 328 12.27 -3.73 9.68
CA PRO A 328 12.62 -3.57 8.28
C PRO A 328 14.10 -3.91 8.06
N VAL A 329 14.38 -4.74 7.06
CA VAL A 329 15.72 -5.06 6.59
C VAL A 329 15.78 -4.76 5.10
N PHE A 330 16.46 -3.68 4.73
CA PHE A 330 16.67 -3.30 3.35
C PHE A 330 18.00 -3.86 2.84
N VAL A 331 17.97 -4.63 1.76
CA VAL A 331 19.17 -5.26 1.18
C VAL A 331 19.17 -4.98 -0.32
N LYS A 332 20.24 -4.38 -0.83
CA LYS A 332 20.52 -4.37 -2.27
C LYS A 332 21.23 -5.65 -2.64
N LEU A 333 20.68 -6.41 -3.57
CA LEU A 333 21.21 -7.71 -3.95
C LEU A 333 22.54 -7.62 -4.73
N SER A 334 22.85 -6.45 -5.31
CA SER A 334 24.15 -6.14 -5.88
C SER A 334 25.27 -5.96 -4.84
N ASP A 335 24.92 -5.71 -3.58
CA ASP A 335 25.88 -5.41 -2.50
C ASP A 335 26.29 -6.68 -1.74
N ILE A 336 25.67 -7.82 -2.03
CA ILE A 336 25.88 -9.08 -1.30
C ILE A 336 26.61 -10.10 -2.15
N LYS A 337 27.52 -10.83 -1.51
CA LYS A 337 28.10 -12.04 -2.11
C LYS A 337 27.05 -13.14 -2.05
N ILE A 338 26.71 -13.71 -3.20
CA ILE A 338 25.64 -14.70 -3.28
C ILE A 338 26.18 -16.10 -2.94
N GLU A 339 25.81 -16.56 -1.76
CA GLU A 339 26.10 -17.88 -1.19
C GLU A 339 24.95 -18.30 -0.27
N VAL A 340 24.98 -19.51 0.27
CA VAL A 340 23.96 -19.97 1.21
C VAL A 340 24.04 -19.15 2.50
N GLY A 341 22.93 -18.60 2.99
CA GLY A 341 22.92 -17.71 4.16
C GLY A 341 23.44 -16.30 3.88
N CYS A 342 23.39 -15.84 2.62
CA CYS A 342 23.97 -14.55 2.23
C CYS A 342 23.35 -13.36 2.96
N ILE A 343 22.05 -13.42 3.29
CA ILE A 343 21.38 -12.33 4.01
C ILE A 343 21.81 -12.32 5.48
N GLU A 344 21.91 -13.47 6.15
CA GLU A 344 22.47 -13.54 7.51
C GLU A 344 23.92 -13.07 7.56
N ASN A 345 24.76 -13.50 6.60
CA ASN A 345 26.15 -13.09 6.53
C ASN A 345 26.28 -11.59 6.29
N TRP A 346 25.46 -11.02 5.40
CA TRP A 346 25.42 -9.60 5.17
C TRP A 346 25.01 -8.84 6.43
N LEU A 347 23.99 -9.29 7.17
CA LEU A 347 23.58 -8.67 8.44
C LEU A 347 24.71 -8.63 9.47
N ARG A 348 25.52 -9.70 9.57
CA ARG A 348 26.68 -9.75 10.47
C ARG A 348 27.75 -8.72 10.12
N ILE A 349 27.94 -8.47 8.82
CA ILE A 349 28.99 -7.56 8.32
C ILE A 349 28.50 -6.11 8.31
N ALA A 350 27.31 -5.86 7.76
CA ALA A 350 26.75 -4.53 7.56
C ALA A 350 26.17 -3.93 8.85
N GLN A 351 25.70 -4.76 9.78
CA GLN A 351 25.04 -4.33 11.01
C GLN A 351 25.64 -4.97 12.28
N PRO A 352 26.97 -4.88 12.51
CA PRO A 352 27.66 -5.66 13.54
C PRO A 352 27.18 -5.37 14.97
N GLN A 353 26.69 -4.15 15.21
CA GLN A 353 26.17 -3.77 16.53
C GLN A 353 24.78 -4.33 16.83
N ALA A 354 23.97 -4.58 15.80
CA ALA A 354 22.59 -5.07 15.94
C ALA A 354 22.41 -6.51 15.43
N SER A 355 23.47 -7.16 14.93
CA SER A 355 23.37 -8.41 14.20
C SER A 355 22.75 -9.54 15.01
N SER A 356 23.02 -9.64 16.32
CA SER A 356 22.41 -10.68 17.17
C SER A 356 20.89 -10.56 17.20
N VAL A 357 20.38 -9.35 17.44
CA VAL A 357 18.94 -9.08 17.53
C VAL A 357 18.27 -9.16 16.16
N LEU A 358 18.95 -8.71 15.09
CA LEU A 358 18.43 -8.82 13.72
C LEU A 358 18.35 -10.28 13.25
N LEU A 359 19.31 -11.12 13.60
CA LEU A 359 19.30 -12.54 13.29
C LEU A 359 18.23 -13.29 14.09
N GLU A 360 18.00 -12.90 15.35
CA GLU A 360 16.91 -13.43 16.17
C GLU A 360 15.54 -13.06 15.57
N ALA A 361 15.35 -11.79 15.20
CA ALA A 361 14.14 -11.31 14.54
C ALA A 361 13.91 -11.98 13.19
N LEU A 362 14.98 -12.26 12.43
CA LEU A 362 14.91 -13.00 11.17
C LEU A 362 14.46 -14.45 11.39
N GLY A 363 14.96 -15.10 12.45
CA GLY A 363 14.60 -16.47 12.83
C GLY A 363 13.18 -16.60 13.40
N SER A 364 12.69 -15.59 14.12
CA SER A 364 11.32 -15.55 14.66
C SER A 364 10.26 -15.14 13.64
N GLY A 365 10.67 -14.84 12.41
CA GLY A 365 9.77 -14.38 11.37
C GLY A 365 9.34 -12.92 11.51
N SER A 366 9.93 -12.13 12.41
CA SER A 366 9.48 -10.77 12.74
C SER A 366 9.99 -9.70 11.78
N CYS A 367 10.74 -10.06 10.72
CA CYS A 367 11.31 -9.11 9.77
C CYS A 367 10.40 -8.84 8.57
N VAL A 368 10.58 -7.65 8.00
CA VAL A 368 10.14 -7.27 6.65
C VAL A 368 11.39 -7.11 5.81
N LEU A 369 11.63 -8.03 4.89
CA LEU A 369 12.79 -8.05 4.00
C LEU A 369 12.45 -7.32 2.71
N LEU A 370 13.14 -6.20 2.45
CA LEU A 370 13.01 -5.41 1.24
C LEU A 370 14.27 -5.63 0.40
N LEU A 371 14.17 -6.53 -0.58
CA LEU A 371 15.27 -6.98 -1.41
C LEU A 371 15.23 -6.24 -2.75
N ASP A 372 16.18 -5.32 -2.94
CA ASP A 372 16.25 -4.47 -4.11
C ASP A 372 17.19 -5.03 -5.18
N GLY A 373 16.75 -5.04 -6.44
CA GLY A 373 17.62 -5.31 -7.60
C GLY A 373 17.91 -6.79 -7.86
N PHE A 374 16.90 -7.66 -7.86
CA PHE A 374 17.09 -9.09 -8.17
C PHE A 374 17.76 -9.34 -9.52
N ASP A 375 17.48 -8.49 -10.50
CA ASP A 375 18.05 -8.56 -11.84
C ASP A 375 19.53 -8.17 -11.96
N GLU A 376 20.08 -7.53 -10.92
CA GLU A 376 21.49 -7.11 -10.86
C GLU A 376 22.41 -8.28 -10.50
N ALA A 377 21.85 -9.37 -9.94
CA ALA A 377 22.58 -10.59 -9.67
C ALA A 377 22.90 -11.38 -10.95
N ALA A 378 24.10 -11.96 -11.01
CA ALA A 378 24.49 -12.86 -12.09
C ALA A 378 23.52 -14.05 -12.20
N ARG A 379 23.20 -14.47 -13.43
CA ARG A 379 22.18 -15.49 -13.70
C ARG A 379 22.46 -16.84 -13.01
N GLU A 380 23.73 -17.21 -12.91
CA GLU A 380 24.18 -18.42 -12.21
C GLU A 380 23.83 -18.43 -10.72
N HIS A 381 23.61 -17.25 -10.13
CA HIS A 381 23.29 -17.08 -8.73
C HIS A 381 21.79 -16.96 -8.44
N HIS A 382 20.94 -16.79 -9.46
CA HIS A 382 19.48 -16.66 -9.29
C HIS A 382 18.85 -17.83 -8.53
N GLY A 383 19.26 -19.06 -8.83
CA GLY A 383 18.74 -20.25 -8.14
C GLY A 383 19.14 -20.35 -6.67
N THR A 384 20.27 -19.75 -6.28
CA THR A 384 20.68 -19.67 -4.87
C THR A 384 19.92 -18.57 -4.15
N LEU A 385 19.77 -17.39 -4.76
CA LEU A 385 18.97 -16.28 -4.22
C LEU A 385 17.51 -16.68 -3.99
N VAL A 386 16.90 -17.36 -4.95
CA VAL A 386 15.51 -17.83 -4.83
C VAL A 386 15.34 -18.75 -3.63
N ARG A 387 16.19 -19.77 -3.50
CA ARG A 387 16.14 -20.72 -2.38
C ARG A 387 16.28 -20.01 -1.04
N GLU A 388 17.15 -18.99 -0.99
CA GLU A 388 17.33 -18.18 0.20
C GLU A 388 16.08 -17.35 0.54
N VAL A 389 15.52 -16.66 -0.45
CA VAL A 389 14.29 -15.88 -0.30
C VAL A 389 13.12 -16.75 0.15
N GLU A 390 12.94 -17.93 -0.45
CA GLU A 390 11.87 -18.85 -0.07
C GLU A 390 12.05 -19.42 1.34
N ARG A 391 13.29 -19.74 1.74
CA ARG A 391 13.63 -20.18 3.10
C ARG A 391 13.26 -19.11 4.14
N LEU A 392 13.61 -17.85 3.88
CA LEU A 392 13.29 -16.75 4.79
C LEU A 392 11.79 -16.45 4.82
N ALA A 393 11.09 -16.59 3.70
CA ALA A 393 9.64 -16.44 3.62
C ALA A 393 8.91 -17.53 4.43
N ALA A 394 9.39 -18.77 4.36
CA ALA A 394 8.84 -19.90 5.11
C ALA A 394 8.95 -19.74 6.63
N SER A 395 9.89 -18.90 7.10
CA SER A 395 10.09 -18.60 8.53
C SER A 395 9.09 -17.56 9.07
N GLY A 396 8.13 -17.09 8.28
CA GLY A 396 7.11 -16.12 8.70
C GLY A 396 7.46 -14.66 8.45
N ASN A 397 8.63 -14.38 7.87
CA ASN A 397 9.05 -13.04 7.46
C ASN A 397 8.24 -12.54 6.27
N GLN A 398 7.94 -11.25 6.26
CA GLN A 398 7.36 -10.59 5.09
C GLN A 398 8.48 -10.26 4.09
N ILE A 399 8.27 -10.50 2.79
CA ILE A 399 9.28 -10.26 1.75
C ILE A 399 8.71 -9.44 0.60
N LEU A 400 9.42 -8.36 0.25
CA LEU A 400 9.22 -7.58 -0.96
C LEU A 400 10.49 -7.64 -1.80
N VAL A 401 10.40 -8.15 -3.03
CA VAL A 401 11.52 -8.23 -3.97
C VAL A 401 11.27 -7.30 -5.14
N THR A 402 12.26 -6.50 -5.57
CA THR A 402 12.17 -5.75 -6.83
C THR A 402 12.95 -6.44 -7.94
N CYS A 403 12.43 -6.38 -9.16
CA CYS A 403 13.10 -6.91 -10.34
C CYS A 403 12.71 -6.13 -11.60
N ARG A 404 13.54 -6.12 -12.64
CA ARG A 404 13.11 -5.73 -13.99
C ARG A 404 12.13 -6.75 -14.56
N SER A 405 11.11 -6.30 -15.29
CA SER A 405 10.06 -7.16 -15.87
C SER A 405 10.61 -8.28 -16.77
N VAL A 406 11.67 -7.99 -17.55
CA VAL A 406 12.34 -8.95 -18.48
C VAL A 406 13.16 -10.01 -17.75
N SER A 407 13.71 -9.60 -16.60
CA SER A 407 14.73 -10.34 -15.87
C SER A 407 14.14 -11.27 -14.82
N LEU A 408 12.81 -11.39 -14.76
CA LEU A 408 12.10 -12.33 -13.89
C LEU A 408 11.69 -13.56 -14.72
N PRO A 409 12.43 -14.68 -14.68
CA PRO A 409 12.00 -15.92 -15.32
C PRO A 409 10.68 -16.41 -14.74
N ARG A 410 9.83 -17.00 -15.58
CA ARG A 410 8.57 -17.61 -15.10
C ARG A 410 8.88 -18.80 -14.21
N GLY A 411 8.18 -18.89 -13.06
CA GLY A 411 8.37 -19.96 -12.08
C GLY A 411 9.63 -19.84 -11.23
N LEU A 412 10.29 -18.67 -11.23
CA LEU A 412 11.48 -18.47 -10.41
C LEU A 412 11.16 -18.33 -8.91
N PHE A 413 9.99 -17.79 -8.57
CA PHE A 413 9.44 -17.79 -7.22
C PHE A 413 8.19 -18.70 -7.19
N SER A 414 7.94 -19.34 -6.06
CA SER A 414 6.70 -20.07 -5.78
C SER A 414 5.44 -19.23 -6.04
N SER A 415 4.32 -19.92 -6.34
CA SER A 415 3.01 -19.31 -6.63
C SER A 415 2.46 -18.41 -5.52
N ASP A 416 3.02 -18.50 -4.31
CA ASP A 416 2.63 -17.69 -3.16
C ASP A 416 3.07 -16.22 -3.28
N PHE A 417 4.06 -15.92 -4.13
CA PHE A 417 4.51 -14.54 -4.35
C PHE A 417 3.55 -13.79 -5.25
N ARG A 418 2.96 -12.72 -4.72
CA ARG A 418 2.09 -11.83 -5.51
C ARG A 418 2.93 -10.86 -6.34
N VAL A 419 2.67 -10.77 -7.63
CA VAL A 419 3.41 -9.87 -8.51
C VAL A 419 2.64 -8.59 -8.83
N PHE A 420 3.32 -7.47 -8.58
CA PHE A 420 2.86 -6.11 -8.83
C PHE A 420 3.74 -5.47 -9.89
N GLU A 421 3.13 -4.73 -10.81
CA GLU A 421 3.86 -3.99 -11.83
C GLU A 421 3.82 -2.49 -11.53
N CYS A 422 5.00 -1.86 -11.48
CA CYS A 422 5.18 -0.44 -11.28
C CYS A 422 5.26 0.27 -12.63
N ILE A 423 4.17 0.98 -12.97
CA ILE A 423 4.01 1.68 -14.24
C ILE A 423 4.34 3.18 -14.18
N GLY A 424 5.03 3.64 -13.12
CA GLY A 424 5.51 5.02 -13.01
C GLY A 424 4.45 6.06 -12.64
N PHE A 425 4.64 7.30 -13.10
CA PHE A 425 3.77 8.45 -12.81
C PHE A 425 2.60 8.57 -13.78
N ASN A 426 1.40 8.77 -13.25
CA ASN A 426 0.29 9.32 -14.01
C ASN A 426 0.43 10.85 -14.22
N VAL A 427 -0.43 11.46 -15.03
CA VAL A 427 -0.34 12.89 -15.39
C VAL A 427 -0.38 13.81 -14.16
N SER A 428 -1.26 13.55 -13.19
CA SER A 428 -1.36 14.33 -11.95
C SER A 428 -0.07 14.24 -11.12
N GLN A 429 0.54 13.05 -11.11
CA GLN A 429 1.79 12.78 -10.42
C GLN A 429 2.99 13.46 -11.09
N GLN A 430 3.03 13.47 -12.42
CA GLN A 430 4.03 14.23 -13.19
C GLN A 430 3.92 15.73 -12.89
N ARG A 431 2.70 16.29 -12.88
CA ARG A 431 2.45 17.70 -12.52
C ARG A 431 2.96 18.01 -11.13
N ARG A 432 2.65 17.17 -10.14
CA ARG A 432 3.10 17.35 -8.76
C ARG A 432 4.62 17.33 -8.68
N PHE A 433 5.26 16.34 -9.30
CA PHE A 433 6.72 16.23 -9.37
C PHE A 433 7.35 17.49 -9.98
N LEU A 434 6.87 17.96 -11.14
CA LEU A 434 7.42 19.15 -11.80
C LEU A 434 7.20 20.44 -11.00
N ARG A 435 6.04 20.61 -10.37
CA ARG A 435 5.76 21.77 -9.50
C ARG A 435 6.67 21.80 -8.28
N GLN A 436 6.96 20.64 -7.70
CA GLN A 436 7.88 20.52 -6.58
C GLN A 436 9.33 20.80 -7.03
N TRP A 437 9.74 20.24 -8.16
CA TRP A 437 11.07 20.46 -8.76
C TRP A 437 11.32 21.94 -9.04
N PHE A 438 10.38 22.63 -9.69
CA PHE A 438 10.49 24.04 -10.05
C PHE A 438 9.69 24.94 -9.09
N SER A 439 9.71 24.64 -7.79
CA SER A 439 8.95 25.40 -6.78
C SER A 439 9.29 26.90 -6.76
N GLU A 440 10.55 27.25 -7.06
CA GLU A 440 11.01 28.65 -7.18
C GLU A 440 10.77 29.26 -8.57
N SER A 441 10.42 28.46 -9.59
CA SER A 441 10.15 28.93 -10.95
C SER A 441 8.94 28.22 -11.59
N PRO A 442 7.70 28.49 -11.13
CA PRO A 442 6.50 27.79 -11.60
C PRO A 442 6.26 27.88 -13.11
N GLU A 443 6.67 28.99 -13.74
CA GLU A 443 6.53 29.20 -15.19
C GLU A 443 7.32 28.16 -16.02
N ARG A 444 8.50 27.74 -15.52
CA ARG A 444 9.30 26.68 -16.16
C ARG A 444 8.60 25.33 -16.09
N ALA A 445 8.02 24.97 -14.95
CA ALA A 445 7.20 23.76 -14.83
C ALA A 445 6.05 23.77 -15.84
N SER A 446 5.32 24.88 -15.97
CA SER A 446 4.22 25.00 -16.94
C SER A 446 4.71 24.97 -18.41
N ARG A 447 5.90 25.49 -18.71
CA ARG A 447 6.50 25.38 -20.06
C ARG A 447 6.90 23.94 -20.37
N LEU A 448 7.53 23.25 -19.42
CA LEU A 448 7.94 21.85 -19.57
C LEU A 448 6.73 20.93 -19.74
N GLU A 449 5.71 21.12 -18.91
CA GLU A 449 4.44 20.38 -19.00
C GLU A 449 3.79 20.56 -20.39
N ARG A 450 3.77 21.79 -20.93
CA ARG A 450 3.25 22.04 -22.29
C ARG A 450 4.06 21.32 -23.37
N GLN A 451 5.38 21.31 -23.29
CA GLN A 451 6.22 20.62 -24.28
C GLN A 451 6.06 19.09 -24.23
N ILE A 452 5.89 18.53 -23.03
CA ILE A 452 5.57 17.11 -22.84
C ILE A 452 4.24 16.81 -23.51
N ASN A 453 3.19 17.55 -23.18
CA ASN A 453 1.84 17.32 -23.69
C ASN A 453 1.69 17.59 -25.19
N SER A 454 2.61 18.34 -25.83
CA SER A 454 2.54 18.63 -27.25
C SER A 454 3.21 17.57 -28.15
N HIS A 455 3.85 16.54 -27.58
CA HIS A 455 4.53 15.49 -28.35
C HIS A 455 4.20 14.09 -27.82
N ALA A 456 3.42 13.31 -28.57
CA ALA A 456 2.95 11.97 -28.16
C ALA A 456 4.09 11.02 -27.73
N GLY A 457 5.25 11.06 -28.41
CA GLY A 457 6.42 10.27 -28.03
C GLY A 457 7.05 10.68 -26.68
N VAL A 458 6.97 11.95 -26.30
CA VAL A 458 7.52 12.47 -25.05
C VAL A 458 6.59 12.18 -23.87
N ILE A 459 5.26 12.21 -24.08
CA ILE A 459 4.26 11.85 -23.06
C ILE A 459 4.50 10.43 -22.51
N GLY A 460 4.79 9.48 -23.39
CA GLY A 460 5.09 8.09 -23.00
C GLY A 460 6.31 7.99 -22.08
N PHE A 461 7.36 8.77 -22.35
CA PHE A 461 8.58 8.80 -21.53
C PHE A 461 8.41 9.55 -20.22
N ALA A 462 7.60 10.62 -20.19
CA ALA A 462 7.39 11.46 -19.02
C ALA A 462 6.71 10.72 -17.85
N ARG A 463 6.07 9.58 -18.11
CA ARG A 463 5.57 8.68 -17.05
C ARG A 463 6.70 7.99 -16.29
N ASN A 464 7.87 7.80 -16.89
CA ASN A 464 9.03 7.24 -16.22
C ASN A 464 9.68 8.34 -15.34
N PRO A 465 9.69 8.19 -14.00
CA PRO A 465 10.24 9.20 -13.09
C PRO A 465 11.67 9.61 -13.42
N LEU A 466 12.53 8.68 -13.82
CA LEU A 466 13.90 9.00 -14.23
C LEU A 466 13.92 9.90 -15.46
N LEU A 467 13.22 9.52 -16.53
CA LEU A 467 13.21 10.30 -17.77
C LEU A 467 12.60 11.69 -17.55
N LEU A 468 11.53 11.79 -16.75
CA LEU A 468 10.94 13.07 -16.35
C LEU A 468 11.96 13.95 -15.60
N SER A 469 12.76 13.35 -14.71
CA SER A 469 13.82 14.05 -13.99
C SER A 469 14.92 14.54 -14.94
N LEU A 470 15.31 13.74 -15.95
CA LEU A 470 16.27 14.17 -16.97
C LEU A 470 15.72 15.32 -17.82
N MET A 471 14.43 15.29 -18.16
CA MET A 471 13.76 16.42 -18.84
C MET A 471 13.80 17.68 -17.99
N ALA A 472 13.58 17.56 -16.67
CA ALA A 472 13.68 18.67 -15.73
C ALA A 472 15.11 19.24 -15.68
N VAL A 473 16.13 18.38 -15.59
CA VAL A 473 17.55 18.81 -15.62
C VAL A 473 17.90 19.56 -16.91
N VAL A 474 17.42 19.09 -18.07
CA VAL A 474 17.63 19.80 -19.35
C VAL A 474 16.93 21.16 -19.34
N ALA A 475 15.70 21.23 -18.83
CA ALA A 475 14.92 22.46 -18.75
C ALA A 475 15.48 23.49 -17.75
N GLU A 476 16.18 23.03 -16.72
CA GLU A 476 16.82 23.86 -15.71
C GLU A 476 18.08 24.56 -16.25
N ASN A 477 18.88 23.84 -17.06
CA ASN A 477 20.16 24.34 -17.58
C ASN A 477 20.01 25.25 -18.82
N GLU A 478 18.95 25.11 -19.62
CA GLU A 478 18.72 25.89 -20.85
C GLU A 478 17.52 26.85 -20.69
N GLN A 479 17.71 28.18 -20.79
CA GLN A 479 16.60 29.15 -20.73
C GLN A 479 15.52 28.93 -21.81
N ASP A 480 15.94 28.57 -23.03
CA ASP A 480 15.07 28.26 -24.17
C ASP A 480 15.14 26.80 -24.60
N PHE A 481 15.05 25.90 -23.62
CA PHE A 481 15.13 24.47 -23.88
C PHE A 481 14.06 23.98 -24.87
N ARG A 482 14.46 23.01 -25.69
CA ARG A 482 13.57 22.16 -26.49
C ARG A 482 13.81 20.71 -26.13
N LEU A 483 12.74 20.05 -25.69
CA LEU A 483 12.79 18.63 -25.39
C LEU A 483 13.10 17.80 -26.65
N PRO A 484 14.07 16.89 -26.59
CA PRO A 484 14.28 15.92 -27.65
C PRO A 484 13.11 14.94 -27.73
N VAL A 485 12.81 14.49 -28.96
CA VAL A 485 11.67 13.60 -29.24
C VAL A 485 12.02 12.13 -28.98
N ASN A 486 13.30 11.77 -28.94
CA ASN A 486 13.77 10.42 -28.65
C ASN A 486 14.58 10.35 -27.33
N ARG A 487 14.54 9.19 -26.68
CA ARG A 487 15.19 8.97 -25.38
C ARG A 487 16.72 8.99 -25.44
N THR A 488 17.34 8.58 -26.56
CA THR A 488 18.80 8.61 -26.73
C THR A 488 19.34 10.04 -26.76
N ALA A 489 18.67 10.97 -27.44
CA ALA A 489 19.05 12.37 -27.40
C ALA A 489 18.76 13.02 -26.03
N LEU A 490 17.71 12.59 -25.32
CA LEU A 490 17.44 13.02 -23.95
C LEU A 490 18.60 12.65 -23.02
N TYR A 491 19.03 11.39 -23.01
CA TYR A 491 20.20 10.95 -22.24
C TYR A 491 21.45 11.75 -22.59
N GLY A 492 21.72 11.91 -23.90
CA GLY A 492 22.89 12.65 -24.36
C GLY A 492 22.88 14.14 -24.01
N LYS A 493 21.70 14.78 -23.97
CA LYS A 493 21.55 16.17 -23.49
C LYS A 493 21.69 16.24 -21.98
N ALA A 494 21.03 15.36 -21.24
CA ALA A 494 21.03 15.38 -19.79
C ALA A 494 22.44 15.13 -19.20
N ILE A 495 23.19 14.15 -19.72
CA ILE A 495 24.58 13.91 -19.28
C ILE A 495 25.47 15.12 -19.58
N ARG A 496 25.31 15.77 -20.73
CA ARG A 496 26.05 17.00 -21.04
C ARG A 496 25.68 18.14 -20.08
N ALA A 497 24.38 18.32 -19.83
CA ALA A 497 23.88 19.32 -18.90
C ALA A 497 24.45 19.08 -17.48
N LEU A 498 24.52 17.83 -17.01
CA LEU A 498 25.16 17.48 -15.74
C LEU A 498 26.65 17.85 -15.70
N LEU A 499 27.40 17.52 -16.76
CA LEU A 499 28.83 17.86 -16.86
C LEU A 499 29.11 19.37 -17.02
N GLU A 500 28.13 20.15 -17.49
CA GLU A 500 28.25 21.58 -17.76
C GLU A 500 27.72 22.46 -16.61
N ARG A 501 26.76 21.96 -15.82
CA ARG A 501 26.02 22.69 -14.77
C ARG A 501 26.91 23.45 -13.78
N ARG A 502 28.12 22.92 -13.50
CA ARG A 502 29.08 23.52 -12.54
C ARG A 502 30.51 23.58 -13.10
N ALA A 503 30.66 23.75 -14.41
CA ALA A 503 31.97 23.80 -15.07
C ALA A 503 32.92 24.87 -14.48
N THR A 504 32.39 25.96 -13.92
CA THR A 504 33.15 27.01 -13.23
C THR A 504 33.73 26.59 -11.88
N SER A 505 33.18 25.56 -11.25
CA SER A 505 33.65 24.99 -9.97
C SER A 505 34.61 23.81 -10.15
N SER A 506 34.85 23.39 -11.40
CA SER A 506 35.72 22.27 -11.80
C SER A 506 37.14 22.43 -11.25
N ARG A 507 37.66 21.39 -10.57
CA ARG A 507 39.02 21.37 -10.02
C ARG A 507 40.04 20.76 -10.99
N SER A 508 39.59 19.96 -11.94
CA SER A 508 40.46 19.24 -12.88
C SER A 508 40.87 20.07 -14.11
N GLY A 509 40.10 21.10 -14.47
CA GLY A 509 40.30 21.85 -15.72
C GLY A 509 40.06 21.03 -16.99
N VAL A 510 39.54 19.80 -16.87
CA VAL A 510 39.32 18.89 -18.00
C VAL A 510 38.03 19.26 -18.75
N PRO A 511 38.07 19.46 -20.08
CA PRO A 511 36.88 19.78 -20.86
C PRO A 511 35.82 18.68 -20.82
N THR A 512 34.53 19.07 -20.88
CA THR A 512 33.36 18.16 -20.91
C THR A 512 33.51 17.04 -21.93
N ARG A 513 34.02 17.32 -23.13
CA ARG A 513 34.24 16.31 -24.18
C ARG A 513 35.18 15.19 -23.73
N ARG A 514 36.20 15.50 -22.93
CA ARG A 514 37.18 14.53 -22.44
C ARG A 514 36.65 13.74 -21.25
N LYS A 515 35.97 14.41 -20.30
CA LYS A 515 35.22 13.74 -19.23
C LYS A 515 34.23 12.71 -19.79
N LEU A 516 33.50 13.08 -20.83
CA LEU A 516 32.58 12.18 -21.53
C LEU A 516 33.29 10.97 -22.17
N ALA A 517 34.50 11.15 -22.73
CA ALA A 517 35.27 10.05 -23.28
C ALA A 517 35.75 9.06 -22.19
N ILE A 518 36.19 9.58 -21.03
CA ILE A 518 36.54 8.77 -19.86
C ILE A 518 35.33 7.96 -19.39
N LEU A 519 34.18 8.62 -19.20
CA LEU A 519 32.95 7.97 -18.76
C LEU A 519 32.47 6.86 -19.71
N LYS A 520 32.67 7.02 -21.03
CA LYS A 520 32.39 5.96 -22.02
C LYS A 520 33.28 4.74 -21.84
N GLY A 521 34.59 4.94 -21.67
CA GLY A 521 35.54 3.85 -21.42
C GLY A 521 35.21 3.09 -20.14
N VAL A 522 34.98 3.82 -19.04
CA VAL A 522 34.57 3.26 -17.75
C VAL A 522 33.27 2.45 -17.91
N ALA A 523 32.24 3.03 -18.54
CA ALA A 523 30.96 2.37 -18.73
C ALA A 523 31.11 1.06 -19.51
N SER A 524 31.76 1.10 -20.67
CA SER A 524 31.94 -0.03 -21.59
C SER A 524 32.71 -1.19 -20.93
N LYS A 525 33.85 -0.90 -20.30
CA LYS A 525 34.71 -1.90 -19.65
C LYS A 525 33.99 -2.60 -18.49
N HIS A 526 33.36 -1.83 -17.60
CA HIS A 526 32.69 -2.40 -16.43
C HIS A 526 31.37 -3.08 -16.78
N PHE A 527 30.61 -2.56 -17.76
CA PHE A 527 29.36 -3.19 -18.20
C PHE A 527 29.63 -4.55 -18.85
N ALA A 528 30.64 -4.64 -19.73
CA ALA A 528 31.04 -5.89 -20.37
C ALA A 528 31.50 -6.95 -19.37
N SER A 529 32.07 -6.53 -18.25
CA SER A 529 32.53 -7.40 -17.16
C SER A 529 31.42 -7.77 -16.16
N GLY A 530 30.19 -7.29 -16.37
CA GLY A 530 29.07 -7.53 -15.45
C GLY A 530 29.10 -6.70 -14.17
N HIS A 531 30.00 -5.71 -14.04
CA HIS A 531 30.18 -4.92 -12.83
C HIS A 531 29.38 -3.60 -12.88
N GLU A 532 28.57 -3.36 -11.86
CA GLU A 532 27.86 -2.08 -11.65
C GLU A 532 28.58 -1.16 -10.65
N THR A 533 29.45 -1.75 -9.83
CA THR A 533 30.34 -1.06 -8.90
C THR A 533 31.79 -1.33 -9.27
N PHE A 534 32.65 -0.35 -9.06
CA PHE A 534 34.08 -0.42 -9.39
C PHE A 534 34.93 0.25 -8.31
N THR A 535 36.11 -0.32 -8.07
CA THR A 535 37.08 0.18 -7.07
C THR A 535 37.71 1.49 -7.52
N GLU A 536 38.13 2.31 -6.56
CA GLU A 536 38.85 3.55 -6.79
C GLU A 536 40.08 3.35 -7.69
N ASP A 537 40.93 2.38 -7.39
CA ASP A 537 42.13 2.08 -8.19
C ASP A 537 41.82 1.79 -9.66
N ALA A 538 40.80 0.97 -9.92
CA ALA A 538 40.38 0.62 -11.27
C ALA A 538 39.80 1.85 -11.99
N LEU A 539 39.07 2.71 -11.28
CA LEU A 539 38.52 3.94 -11.83
C LEU A 539 39.61 4.97 -12.14
N LEU A 540 40.58 5.13 -11.25
CA LEU A 540 41.74 6.00 -11.44
C LEU A 540 42.58 5.53 -12.63
N GLU A 541 42.85 4.22 -12.74
CA GLU A 541 43.53 3.63 -13.92
C GLU A 541 42.79 3.98 -15.22
N GLN A 542 41.45 3.86 -15.24
CA GLN A 542 40.65 4.24 -16.41
C GLN A 542 40.64 5.75 -16.68
N ILE A 543 40.66 6.58 -15.64
CA ILE A 543 40.80 8.03 -15.77
C ILE A 543 42.17 8.36 -16.37
N GLU A 544 43.25 7.75 -15.88
CA GLU A 544 44.61 7.94 -16.40
C GLU A 544 44.73 7.51 -17.87
N GLU A 545 44.24 6.32 -18.23
CA GLU A 545 44.16 5.86 -19.61
C GLU A 545 43.38 6.86 -20.48
N GLY A 546 42.23 7.30 -19.98
CA GLY A 546 41.36 8.26 -20.64
C GLY A 546 41.96 9.66 -20.76
N LEU A 547 42.87 10.08 -19.87
CA LEU A 547 43.61 11.35 -19.94
C LEU A 547 44.75 11.28 -20.98
N GLY A 548 45.38 10.12 -21.16
CA GLY A 548 46.40 9.90 -22.18
C GLY A 548 47.69 10.70 -21.93
N ARG A 549 48.28 11.30 -22.99
CA ARG A 549 49.57 12.03 -22.90
C ARG A 549 49.47 13.45 -22.28
N GLN A 550 48.27 13.99 -22.06
CA GLN A 550 48.08 15.23 -21.30
C GLN A 550 48.06 14.90 -19.80
N ARG A 551 49.24 14.93 -19.16
CA ARG A 551 49.41 14.65 -17.73
C ARG A 551 49.16 15.85 -16.81
N ASP A 552 48.70 16.98 -17.34
CA ASP A 552 48.54 18.20 -16.53
C ASP A 552 47.30 18.17 -15.62
N ALA A 553 46.36 17.25 -15.85
CA ALA A 553 45.19 17.05 -15.00
C ALA A 553 45.43 15.86 -14.05
N ASP A 554 45.25 16.14 -12.77
CA ASP A 554 45.34 15.17 -11.68
C ASP A 554 44.13 14.21 -11.71
N PRO A 555 44.32 12.89 -11.87
CA PRO A 555 43.23 11.90 -11.91
C PRO A 555 42.29 11.99 -10.71
N ASP A 556 42.82 12.27 -9.51
CA ASP A 556 42.03 12.43 -8.29
C ASP A 556 41.09 13.64 -8.37
N LYS A 557 41.54 14.73 -9.00
CA LYS A 557 40.68 15.91 -9.24
C LYS A 557 39.60 15.63 -10.28
N VAL A 558 39.91 14.82 -11.29
CA VAL A 558 38.92 14.40 -12.29
C VAL A 558 37.87 13.50 -11.64
N LEU A 559 38.29 12.55 -10.79
CA LEU A 559 37.40 11.70 -10.03
C LEU A 559 36.50 12.55 -9.11
N HIS A 560 37.09 13.48 -8.35
CA HIS A 560 36.34 14.42 -7.52
C HIS A 560 35.32 15.21 -8.34
N ASP A 561 35.70 15.72 -9.52
CA ASP A 561 34.76 16.43 -10.36
C ASP A 561 33.60 15.53 -10.85
N LEU A 562 33.89 14.32 -11.32
CA LEU A 562 32.87 13.39 -11.84
C LEU A 562 31.86 12.93 -10.77
N VAL A 563 32.27 12.92 -9.50
CA VAL A 563 31.48 12.48 -8.35
C VAL A 563 30.79 13.64 -7.66
N GLU A 564 31.55 14.63 -7.19
CA GLU A 564 31.05 15.70 -6.30
C GLU A 564 30.52 16.93 -7.05
N ILE A 565 30.97 17.15 -8.30
CA ILE A 565 30.61 18.35 -9.08
C ILE A 565 29.58 18.01 -10.16
N ASP A 566 29.88 17.00 -10.97
CA ASP A 566 29.09 16.61 -12.14
C ASP A 566 27.95 15.64 -11.75
N GLY A 567 28.08 14.89 -10.66
CA GLY A 567 27.05 13.97 -10.15
C GLY A 567 26.71 12.79 -11.08
N VAL A 568 27.58 12.48 -12.05
CA VAL A 568 27.38 11.36 -12.99
C VAL A 568 27.80 10.04 -12.35
N LEU A 569 28.82 10.09 -11.50
CA LEU A 569 29.26 8.99 -10.63
C LEU A 569 28.85 9.28 -9.18
N THR A 570 28.68 8.22 -8.40
CA THR A 570 28.35 8.31 -6.97
C THR A 570 29.21 7.34 -6.17
N VAL A 571 29.50 7.71 -4.92
CA VAL A 571 30.14 6.81 -3.96
C VAL A 571 29.14 5.73 -3.56
N HIS A 572 29.53 4.47 -3.72
CA HIS A 572 28.73 3.32 -3.37
C HIS A 572 29.07 2.81 -1.94
N SER A 573 30.36 2.67 -1.67
CA SER A 573 30.94 2.35 -0.36
C SER A 573 32.37 2.94 -0.32
N PRO A 574 33.07 2.96 0.83
CA PRO A 574 34.43 3.52 0.88
C PRO A 574 35.31 2.93 -0.23
N GLN A 575 35.91 3.80 -1.06
CA GLN A 575 36.74 3.45 -2.23
C GLN A 575 36.03 2.63 -3.33
N ARG A 576 34.70 2.66 -3.40
CA ARG A 576 33.93 2.05 -4.48
C ARG A 576 32.92 3.03 -5.04
N TYR A 577 32.85 3.06 -6.36
CA TYR A 577 32.06 4.00 -7.13
C TYR A 577 31.11 3.26 -8.07
N ARG A 578 30.09 3.98 -8.54
CA ARG A 578 29.14 3.51 -9.55
C ARG A 578 28.55 4.68 -10.32
N PHE A 579 27.92 4.43 -11.45
CA PHE A 579 27.09 5.43 -12.11
C PHE A 579 25.88 5.79 -11.24
N LEU A 580 25.43 7.05 -11.32
CA LEU A 580 24.23 7.53 -10.62
C LEU A 580 23.03 6.62 -10.87
N HIS A 581 22.87 6.16 -12.11
CA HIS A 581 21.87 5.18 -12.51
C HIS A 581 22.43 4.24 -13.59
N LEU A 582 22.04 2.96 -13.56
CA LEU A 582 22.50 1.93 -14.51
C LEU A 582 22.21 2.31 -15.98
N THR A 583 21.12 3.02 -16.26
CA THR A 583 20.82 3.49 -17.62
C THR A 583 21.84 4.47 -18.18
N PHE A 584 22.58 5.21 -17.33
CA PHE A 584 23.70 6.03 -17.78
C PHE A 584 24.87 5.15 -18.24
N GLN A 585 25.18 4.09 -17.49
CA GLN A 585 26.17 3.10 -17.88
C GLN A 585 25.76 2.39 -19.18
N GLU A 586 24.50 1.96 -19.30
CA GLU A 586 23.95 1.32 -20.51
C GLU A 586 24.05 2.28 -21.73
N PHE A 587 23.69 3.55 -21.57
CA PHE A 587 23.76 4.55 -22.64
C PHE A 587 25.19 4.89 -23.07
N LEU A 588 26.09 5.09 -22.11
CA LEU A 588 27.50 5.39 -22.40
C LEU A 588 28.20 4.19 -23.06
N THR A 589 27.85 2.97 -22.67
CA THR A 589 28.29 1.73 -23.34
C THR A 589 27.80 1.69 -24.79
N ALA A 590 26.53 2.00 -25.04
CA ALA A 590 26.00 2.08 -26.41
C ALA A 590 26.72 3.14 -27.25
N GLN A 591 27.02 4.31 -26.67
CA GLN A 591 27.79 5.35 -27.36
C GLN A 591 29.22 4.92 -27.70
N ASP A 592 29.86 4.14 -26.83
CA ASP A 592 31.20 3.61 -27.05
C ASP A 592 31.22 2.56 -28.18
N LEU A 593 30.25 1.65 -28.19
CA LEU A 593 30.09 0.65 -29.26
C LEU A 593 29.87 1.29 -30.63
N VAL A 594 29.06 2.35 -30.71
CA VAL A 594 28.83 3.11 -31.96
C VAL A 594 30.11 3.85 -32.38
N ALA A 595 30.80 4.51 -31.44
CA ALA A 595 32.01 5.27 -31.74
C ALA A 595 33.17 4.38 -32.22
N SER A 596 33.31 3.19 -31.63
CA SER A 596 34.34 2.21 -31.98
C SER A 596 33.95 1.32 -33.17
N LYS A 597 32.69 1.38 -33.64
CA LYS A 597 32.12 0.53 -34.70
C LYS A 597 32.20 -0.98 -34.41
N THR A 598 32.27 -1.38 -33.15
CA THR A 598 32.36 -2.79 -32.72
C THR A 598 30.98 -3.43 -32.47
N TYR A 599 29.91 -2.63 -32.52
CA TYR A 599 28.55 -3.02 -32.16
C TYR A 599 28.03 -4.31 -32.83
N LEU A 600 28.29 -4.55 -34.12
CA LEU A 600 27.80 -5.77 -34.80
C LEU A 600 28.40 -7.05 -34.20
N GLY A 601 29.72 -7.09 -34.01
CA GLY A 601 30.41 -8.27 -33.49
C GLY A 601 30.09 -8.52 -32.03
N THR A 602 30.16 -7.46 -31.20
CA THR A 602 29.91 -7.56 -29.76
C THR A 602 28.45 -7.93 -29.48
N LEU A 603 27.49 -7.21 -30.05
CA LEU A 603 26.07 -7.42 -29.75
C LEU A 603 25.54 -8.75 -30.29
N ALA A 604 26.09 -9.28 -31.39
CA ALA A 604 25.71 -10.60 -31.90
C ALA A 604 26.04 -11.73 -30.90
N ALA A 605 27.15 -11.62 -30.15
CA ALA A 605 27.57 -12.62 -29.18
C ALA A 605 26.68 -12.64 -27.91
N VAL A 606 26.16 -11.48 -27.53
CA VAL A 606 25.39 -11.28 -26.28
C VAL A 606 23.89 -11.04 -26.52
N ILE A 607 23.41 -11.22 -27.75
CA ILE A 607 22.05 -10.84 -28.16
C ILE A 607 20.96 -11.52 -27.34
N GLU A 608 21.25 -12.69 -26.76
CA GLU A 608 20.33 -13.48 -25.94
C GLU A 608 20.36 -13.10 -24.46
N GLU A 609 21.35 -12.32 -24.03
CA GLU A 609 21.52 -11.88 -22.64
C GLU A 609 20.56 -10.73 -22.28
N PRO A 610 19.66 -10.90 -21.28
CA PRO A 610 18.67 -9.87 -20.91
C PRO A 610 19.26 -8.53 -20.45
N ARG A 611 20.49 -8.55 -19.90
CA ARG A 611 21.17 -7.33 -19.44
C ARG A 611 21.51 -6.40 -20.62
N TRP A 612 21.83 -6.96 -21.79
CA TRP A 612 22.25 -6.21 -22.98
C TRP A 612 21.12 -5.62 -23.81
N GLU A 613 19.86 -6.01 -23.55
CA GLU A 613 18.71 -5.55 -24.33
C GLU A 613 18.62 -4.02 -24.42
N GLU A 614 18.84 -3.30 -23.32
CA GLU A 614 18.80 -1.83 -23.36
C GLU A 614 20.00 -1.24 -24.10
N VAL A 615 21.19 -1.83 -23.98
CA VAL A 615 22.35 -1.40 -24.77
C VAL A 615 22.10 -1.61 -26.26
N ILE A 616 21.50 -2.73 -26.67
CA ILE A 616 21.13 -3.01 -28.07
C ILE A 616 20.17 -1.93 -28.58
N ARG A 617 19.12 -1.65 -27.82
CA ARG A 617 18.10 -0.64 -28.18
C ARG A 617 18.67 0.77 -28.27
N LEU A 618 19.45 1.18 -27.28
CA LEU A 618 20.12 2.49 -27.28
C LEU A 618 21.13 2.60 -28.42
N THR A 619 21.83 1.51 -28.75
CA THR A 619 22.74 1.44 -29.91
C THR A 619 21.97 1.66 -31.21
N CYS A 620 20.86 0.94 -31.43
CA CYS A 620 19.99 1.16 -32.59
C CYS A 620 19.53 2.63 -32.69
N GLY A 621 19.11 3.23 -31.58
CA GLY A 621 18.69 4.63 -31.52
C GLY A 621 19.80 5.67 -31.71
N LEU A 622 21.08 5.27 -31.68
CA LEU A 622 22.25 6.11 -31.92
C LEU A 622 22.82 5.97 -33.35
N LEU A 623 22.46 4.91 -34.07
CA LEU A 623 22.99 4.59 -35.40
C LEU A 623 22.30 5.37 -36.52
N SER A 624 22.96 5.41 -37.69
CA SER A 624 22.34 5.87 -38.93
C SER A 624 21.21 4.94 -39.36
N ALA A 625 20.27 5.39 -40.18
CA ALA A 625 19.17 4.56 -40.68
C ALA A 625 19.66 3.25 -41.32
N HIS A 626 20.76 3.33 -42.08
CA HIS A 626 21.37 2.18 -42.73
C HIS A 626 21.95 1.20 -41.72
N ASP A 627 22.81 1.67 -40.82
CA ASP A 627 23.49 0.81 -39.84
C ASP A 627 22.50 0.21 -38.82
N ALA A 628 21.48 0.99 -38.42
CA ALA A 628 20.39 0.51 -37.57
C ALA A 628 19.61 -0.62 -38.26
N THR A 629 19.31 -0.46 -39.56
CA THR A 629 18.64 -1.51 -40.35
C THR A 629 19.50 -2.77 -40.43
N VAL A 630 20.82 -2.65 -40.62
CA VAL A 630 21.74 -3.79 -40.64
C VAL A 630 21.74 -4.51 -39.29
N LEU A 631 21.85 -3.77 -38.17
CA LEU A 631 21.82 -4.34 -36.83
C LEU A 631 20.49 -5.03 -36.55
N ILE A 632 19.36 -4.40 -36.87
CA ILE A 632 18.01 -4.95 -36.63
C ILE A 632 17.76 -6.20 -37.47
N ARG A 633 18.21 -6.24 -38.74
CA ARG A 633 18.18 -7.47 -39.57
C ARG A 633 19.03 -8.60 -38.96
N GLY A 634 20.13 -8.25 -38.28
CA GLY A 634 20.93 -9.19 -37.51
C GLY A 634 20.22 -9.71 -36.25
N ILE A 635 19.34 -8.91 -35.65
CA ILE A 635 18.50 -9.32 -34.52
C ILE A 635 17.41 -10.29 -34.98
N TRP A 636 16.67 -9.93 -36.03
CA TRP A 636 15.60 -10.74 -36.58
C TRP A 636 15.43 -10.52 -38.08
N ASN A 637 15.13 -11.60 -38.81
CA ASN A 637 14.76 -11.56 -40.22
C ASN A 637 13.67 -12.61 -40.53
N PRO A 638 12.97 -12.47 -41.68
CA PRO A 638 11.84 -13.35 -42.03
C PRO A 638 12.22 -14.81 -42.28
N GLU A 639 13.50 -15.12 -42.49
CA GLU A 639 13.99 -16.48 -42.74
C GLU A 639 14.22 -17.25 -41.43
N MET A 640 14.19 -16.58 -40.27
CA MET A 640 14.30 -17.22 -38.96
C MET A 640 13.03 -18.03 -38.62
N GLU A 641 13.20 -19.12 -37.86
CA GLU A 641 12.09 -19.99 -37.43
C GLU A 641 11.00 -19.23 -36.65
N ALA A 642 9.73 -19.63 -36.82
CA ALA A 642 8.56 -19.08 -36.12
C ALA A 642 8.67 -19.13 -34.57
N SER A 643 9.51 -20.01 -34.04
CA SER A 643 9.83 -20.13 -32.61
C SER A 643 10.65 -18.94 -32.07
N ALA A 644 11.11 -18.00 -32.92
CA ALA A 644 11.97 -16.86 -32.59
C ALA A 644 11.19 -15.57 -32.23
N VAL A 645 9.96 -15.68 -31.73
CA VAL A 645 9.10 -14.54 -31.35
C VAL A 645 9.82 -13.55 -30.41
N GLY A 646 10.66 -14.03 -29.49
CA GLY A 646 11.45 -13.16 -28.60
C GLY A 646 12.47 -12.26 -29.33
N ARG A 647 13.01 -12.71 -30.48
CA ARG A 647 13.89 -11.89 -31.34
C ARG A 647 13.08 -10.90 -32.18
N LEU A 648 11.92 -11.31 -32.68
CA LEU A 648 10.98 -10.43 -33.39
C LEU A 648 10.54 -9.26 -32.48
N LEU A 649 10.17 -9.55 -31.23
CA LEU A 649 9.80 -8.54 -30.24
C LEU A 649 10.98 -7.60 -29.93
N LEU A 650 12.19 -8.12 -29.72
CA LEU A 650 13.39 -7.29 -29.52
C LEU A 650 13.66 -6.38 -30.73
N ALA A 651 13.56 -6.92 -31.95
CA ALA A 651 13.77 -6.17 -33.19
C ALA A 651 12.74 -5.05 -33.34
N ALA A 652 11.47 -5.33 -33.05
CA ALA A 652 10.41 -4.32 -33.06
C ALA A 652 10.69 -3.18 -32.08
N ARG A 653 11.06 -3.50 -30.83
CA ARG A 653 11.38 -2.49 -29.81
C ARG A 653 12.62 -1.68 -30.13
N ALA A 654 13.66 -2.32 -30.65
CA ALA A 654 14.87 -1.65 -31.10
C ALA A 654 14.59 -0.73 -32.31
N ALA A 655 13.74 -1.18 -33.23
CA ALA A 655 13.27 -0.36 -34.35
C ALA A 655 12.42 0.83 -33.88
N SER A 656 11.60 0.70 -32.83
CA SER A 656 10.85 1.84 -32.28
C SER A 656 11.73 2.96 -31.71
N ASP A 657 12.94 2.63 -31.23
CA ASP A 657 13.89 3.62 -30.70
C ASP A 657 14.73 4.30 -31.78
N CYS A 658 14.68 3.80 -33.02
CA CYS A 658 15.39 4.39 -34.14
C CYS A 658 14.66 5.64 -34.63
N SER A 659 15.43 6.69 -34.96
CA SER A 659 14.85 7.90 -35.56
C SER A 659 14.38 7.66 -37.00
N SER A 660 14.96 6.67 -37.68
CA SER A 660 14.62 6.27 -39.05
C SER A 660 15.13 4.85 -39.31
N LEU A 661 14.41 4.11 -40.15
CA LEU A 661 14.72 2.73 -40.57
C LEU A 661 14.28 2.56 -42.03
N ASP A 662 14.83 1.55 -42.71
CA ASP A 662 14.26 1.04 -43.94
C ASP A 662 12.78 0.66 -43.76
N PHE A 663 11.90 1.36 -44.47
CA PHE A 663 10.45 1.25 -44.32
C PHE A 663 9.93 -0.14 -44.70
N GLU A 664 10.55 -0.81 -45.67
CA GLU A 664 10.21 -2.18 -46.05
C GLU A 664 10.54 -3.18 -44.94
N HIS A 665 11.67 -2.99 -44.25
CA HIS A 665 12.03 -3.83 -43.12
C HIS A 665 11.10 -3.58 -41.91
N ALA A 666 10.75 -2.33 -41.62
CA ALA A 666 9.76 -2.00 -40.59
C ALA A 666 8.39 -2.63 -40.90
N THR A 667 7.96 -2.60 -42.16
CA THR A 667 6.73 -3.24 -42.65
C THR A 667 6.80 -4.76 -42.44
N SER A 668 7.94 -5.39 -42.76
CA SER A 668 8.16 -6.82 -42.57
C SER A 668 8.04 -7.26 -41.10
N ILE A 669 8.69 -6.53 -40.17
CA ILE A 669 8.57 -6.78 -38.73
C ILE A 669 7.10 -6.68 -38.30
N SER A 670 6.40 -5.64 -38.77
CA SER A 670 5.03 -5.34 -38.38
C SER A 670 4.04 -6.40 -38.88
N VAL A 671 4.18 -6.87 -40.12
CA VAL A 671 3.38 -7.97 -40.66
C VAL A 671 3.59 -9.24 -39.84
N ASN A 672 4.83 -9.55 -39.44
CA ASN A 672 5.12 -10.75 -38.65
C ASN A 672 4.65 -10.64 -37.20
N LEU A 673 4.59 -9.42 -36.62
CA LEU A 673 3.91 -9.19 -35.34
C LEU A 673 2.41 -9.49 -35.46
N VAL A 674 1.75 -9.09 -36.55
CA VAL A 674 0.34 -9.43 -36.81
C VAL A 674 0.11 -10.92 -36.94
N VAL A 675 1.01 -11.64 -37.60
CA VAL A 675 0.96 -13.10 -37.67
C VAL A 675 1.15 -13.72 -36.28
N ALA A 676 2.09 -13.20 -35.48
CA ALA A 676 2.32 -13.66 -34.10
C ALA A 676 1.09 -13.45 -33.20
N MET A 677 0.33 -12.37 -33.38
CA MET A 677 -0.95 -12.13 -32.70
C MET A 677 -2.05 -13.12 -33.12
N SER A 678 -2.00 -13.64 -34.36
CA SER A 678 -3.07 -14.44 -34.97
C SER A 678 -2.89 -15.97 -34.86
N GLY A 679 -1.73 -16.46 -34.40
CA GLY A 679 -1.45 -17.90 -34.26
C GLY A 679 -1.94 -18.49 -32.93
N ASN A 680 -1.64 -19.77 -32.67
CA ASN A 680 -1.76 -20.43 -31.34
C ASN A 680 -0.74 -19.86 -30.31
N ALA A 681 -0.47 -18.55 -30.37
CA ALA A 681 0.42 -17.87 -29.46
C ALA A 681 -0.20 -17.82 -28.06
N ARG A 682 0.65 -17.88 -27.03
CA ARG A 682 0.18 -17.76 -25.64
C ARG A 682 -0.45 -16.35 -25.46
N PRO A 683 -1.51 -16.18 -24.66
CA PRO A 683 -2.21 -14.89 -24.49
C PRO A 683 -1.26 -13.70 -24.24
N ASN A 684 -0.22 -13.90 -23.41
CA ASN A 684 0.76 -12.87 -23.08
C ASN A 684 1.61 -12.40 -24.28
N GLN A 685 1.87 -13.27 -25.27
CA GLN A 685 2.64 -12.91 -26.46
C GLN A 685 1.83 -12.05 -27.44
N SER A 686 0.49 -12.20 -27.43
CA SER A 686 -0.39 -11.35 -28.24
C SER A 686 -0.36 -9.92 -27.74
N SER A 687 -0.46 -9.70 -26.43
CA SER A 687 -0.37 -8.36 -25.83
C SER A 687 1.00 -7.70 -26.06
N GLU A 688 2.10 -8.45 -25.92
CA GLU A 688 3.46 -7.93 -26.20
C GLU A 688 3.62 -7.54 -27.68
N ALA A 689 3.02 -8.30 -28.60
CA ALA A 689 3.05 -7.98 -30.03
C ALA A 689 2.18 -6.76 -30.38
N GLU A 690 1.01 -6.60 -29.74
CA GLU A 690 0.15 -5.40 -29.89
C GLU A 690 0.92 -4.13 -29.48
N GLU A 691 1.58 -4.15 -28.32
CA GLU A 691 2.34 -3.00 -27.80
C GLU A 691 3.56 -2.66 -28.67
N ALA A 692 4.32 -3.68 -29.09
CA ALA A 692 5.47 -3.51 -29.96
C ALA A 692 5.06 -2.93 -31.33
N LEU A 693 3.95 -3.42 -31.89
CA LEU A 693 3.40 -2.92 -33.15
C LEU A 693 2.92 -1.48 -32.99
N ALA A 694 2.18 -1.15 -31.92
CA ALA A 694 1.77 0.22 -31.65
C ALA A 694 2.99 1.16 -31.53
N SER A 695 4.11 0.68 -30.97
CA SER A 695 5.35 1.43 -30.87
C SER A 695 6.02 1.69 -32.21
N LEU A 696 6.06 0.69 -33.08
CA LEU A 696 6.49 0.89 -34.46
C LEU A 696 5.59 1.89 -35.20
N CYS A 697 4.27 1.77 -35.07
CA CYS A 697 3.33 2.65 -35.75
C CYS A 697 3.42 4.11 -35.26
N ARG A 698 3.73 4.36 -33.99
CA ARG A 698 4.01 5.72 -33.48
C ARG A 698 5.31 6.30 -34.03
N THR A 699 6.34 5.46 -34.19
CA THR A 699 7.64 5.91 -34.70
C THR A 699 7.60 6.13 -36.21
N TYR A 700 6.90 5.26 -36.96
CA TYR A 700 6.86 5.27 -38.43
C TYR A 700 5.45 5.54 -38.96
N THR A 701 5.18 6.81 -39.29
CA THR A 701 3.90 7.24 -39.88
C THR A 701 3.58 6.49 -41.17
N GLY A 702 2.31 6.09 -41.36
CA GLY A 702 1.84 5.36 -42.55
C GLY A 702 2.06 3.84 -42.49
N LEU A 703 2.79 3.34 -41.48
CA LEU A 703 3.03 1.91 -41.32
C LEU A 703 1.74 1.17 -40.91
N LEU A 704 0.92 1.77 -40.05
CA LEU A 704 -0.35 1.19 -39.64
C LEU A 704 -1.31 1.01 -40.84
N GLU A 705 -1.38 2.00 -41.73
CA GLU A 705 -2.19 1.94 -42.95
C GLU A 705 -1.83 0.73 -43.82
N ARG A 706 -0.53 0.53 -44.10
CA ARG A 706 -0.05 -0.62 -44.90
C ARG A 706 -0.33 -1.97 -44.25
N VAL A 707 -0.34 -2.04 -42.92
CA VAL A 707 -0.57 -3.29 -42.17
C VAL A 707 -2.06 -3.60 -42.06
N VAL A 708 -2.92 -2.58 -41.98
CA VAL A 708 -4.37 -2.71 -41.82
C VAL A 708 -5.10 -2.90 -43.17
N GLU A 709 -4.66 -2.24 -44.24
CA GLU A 709 -5.30 -2.27 -45.58
C GLU A 709 -5.52 -3.70 -46.15
N PRO A 710 -4.59 -4.67 -46.01
CA PRO A 710 -4.80 -6.03 -46.49
C PRO A 710 -5.89 -6.81 -45.73
N LEU A 711 -6.22 -6.39 -44.51
CA LEU A 711 -7.12 -7.09 -43.59
C LEU A 711 -8.57 -6.59 -43.68
N THR A 712 -8.78 -5.32 -44.03
CA THR A 712 -10.11 -4.73 -44.23
C THR A 712 -10.77 -5.15 -45.55
N ARG A 713 -10.01 -5.70 -46.51
CA ARG A 713 -10.51 -6.14 -47.83
C ARG A 713 -11.14 -7.54 -47.88
N LYS A 714 -11.09 -8.35 -46.81
CA LYS A 714 -11.66 -9.72 -46.80
C LYS A 714 -12.91 -9.79 -45.90
N ASN A 715 -13.98 -10.38 -46.43
CA ASN A 715 -15.28 -10.55 -45.74
C ASN A 715 -15.13 -11.02 -44.29
N VAL A 716 -15.88 -10.37 -43.40
CA VAL A 716 -15.81 -10.50 -41.94
C VAL A 716 -16.23 -11.91 -41.50
N ASP A 717 -15.26 -12.77 -41.24
CA ASP A 717 -15.43 -14.04 -40.55
C ASP A 717 -15.15 -13.87 -39.03
N SER A 718 -15.54 -14.83 -38.20
CA SER A 718 -15.34 -14.83 -36.74
C SER A 718 -13.87 -14.58 -36.32
N THR A 719 -12.92 -15.11 -37.10
CA THR A 719 -11.46 -14.90 -36.93
C THR A 719 -11.02 -13.45 -37.23
N LEU A 720 -11.75 -12.70 -38.07
CA LEU A 720 -11.47 -11.29 -38.36
C LEU A 720 -12.00 -10.35 -37.27
N ARG A 721 -13.02 -10.74 -36.49
CA ARG A 721 -13.51 -9.95 -35.34
C ARG A 721 -12.48 -9.89 -34.19
N ILE A 722 -11.76 -10.99 -33.93
CA ILE A 722 -10.63 -11.03 -32.97
C ILE A 722 -9.49 -10.11 -33.44
N ARG A 723 -9.26 -10.04 -34.75
CA ARG A 723 -8.27 -9.13 -35.34
C ARG A 723 -8.68 -7.67 -35.17
N LEU A 724 -9.95 -7.34 -35.44
CA LEU A 724 -10.48 -5.98 -35.33
C LEU A 724 -10.30 -5.40 -33.91
N ASP A 725 -10.51 -6.23 -32.89
CA ASP A 725 -10.28 -5.87 -31.50
C ASP A 725 -8.83 -5.46 -31.19
N SER A 726 -7.89 -6.29 -31.62
CA SER A 726 -6.45 -6.04 -31.45
C SER A 726 -6.04 -4.75 -32.18
N PHE A 727 -6.60 -4.49 -33.37
CA PHE A 727 -6.36 -3.25 -34.11
C PHE A 727 -6.98 -2.02 -33.46
N ILE A 728 -8.17 -2.13 -32.86
CA ILE A 728 -8.78 -1.04 -32.10
C ILE A 728 -7.90 -0.67 -30.89
N ARG A 729 -7.34 -1.67 -30.18
CA ARG A 729 -6.35 -1.43 -29.12
C ARG A 729 -5.09 -0.74 -29.65
N ILE A 730 -4.54 -1.21 -30.76
CA ILE A 730 -3.34 -0.60 -31.38
C ILE A 730 -3.63 0.85 -31.79
N MET A 731 -4.77 1.13 -32.42
CA MET A 731 -5.20 2.49 -32.78
C MET A 731 -5.36 3.39 -31.56
N GLY A 732 -5.88 2.84 -30.46
CA GLY A 732 -5.94 3.52 -29.17
C GLY A 732 -4.55 3.86 -28.61
N MET A 733 -3.53 3.08 -28.91
CA MET A 733 -2.15 3.31 -28.46
C MET A 733 -1.37 4.27 -29.37
N THR A 734 -1.71 4.39 -30.66
CA THR A 734 -0.89 5.12 -31.65
C THR A 734 -1.20 6.61 -31.74
N ALA A 735 -2.44 7.01 -31.51
CA ALA A 735 -2.88 8.41 -31.51
C ALA A 735 -2.47 9.24 -32.75
N ASP A 736 -2.30 8.59 -33.91
CA ASP A 736 -1.96 9.27 -35.17
C ASP A 736 -3.23 9.66 -35.97
N ALA A 737 -3.07 10.58 -36.94
CA ALA A 737 -4.19 11.11 -37.72
C ALA A 737 -4.99 10.01 -38.47
N TYR A 738 -4.31 8.93 -38.87
CA TYR A 738 -4.94 7.76 -39.49
C TYR A 738 -5.81 6.99 -38.50
N SER A 739 -5.30 6.68 -37.30
CA SER A 739 -6.07 6.04 -36.24
C SER A 739 -7.26 6.89 -35.82
N ALA A 740 -7.09 8.20 -35.73
CA ALA A 740 -8.15 9.14 -35.43
C ALA A 740 -9.27 9.13 -36.48
N ALA A 741 -8.90 9.19 -37.77
CA ALA A 741 -9.86 9.12 -38.87
C ALA A 741 -10.61 7.79 -38.90
N MET A 742 -9.92 6.67 -38.63
CA MET A 742 -10.53 5.35 -38.63
C MET A 742 -11.45 5.13 -37.42
N LEU A 743 -11.01 5.48 -36.21
CA LEU A 743 -11.84 5.43 -34.99
C LEU A 743 -13.06 6.35 -35.11
N ARG A 744 -12.91 7.54 -35.71
CA ARG A 744 -14.03 8.43 -36.04
C ARG A 744 -15.01 7.76 -37.02
N SER A 745 -14.51 7.12 -38.06
CA SER A 745 -15.35 6.41 -39.04
C SER A 745 -16.13 5.28 -38.38
N PHE A 746 -15.49 4.49 -37.51
CA PHE A 746 -16.16 3.45 -36.73
C PHE A 746 -17.25 4.03 -35.82
N LEU A 747 -16.95 5.12 -35.10
CA LEU A 747 -17.91 5.75 -34.20
C LEU A 747 -19.10 6.36 -34.97
N GLN A 748 -18.87 6.97 -36.14
CA GLN A 748 -19.93 7.49 -37.01
C GLN A 748 -20.82 6.37 -37.58
N GLN A 749 -20.22 5.25 -38.01
CA GLN A 749 -20.98 4.08 -38.45
C GLN A 749 -21.86 3.53 -37.32
N LEU A 750 -21.32 3.46 -36.10
CA LEU A 750 -22.05 3.01 -34.92
C LEU A 750 -23.19 3.97 -34.52
N ALA A 751 -23.00 5.28 -34.66
CA ALA A 751 -24.04 6.29 -34.40
C ALA A 751 -25.18 6.24 -35.43
N GLN A 752 -24.88 5.86 -36.68
CA GLN A 752 -25.87 5.74 -37.76
C GLN A 752 -26.68 4.45 -37.69
N THR A 753 -26.13 3.38 -37.12
CA THR A 753 -26.89 2.16 -36.79
C THR A 753 -27.89 2.45 -35.67
N LYS A 754 -29.18 2.56 -36.01
CA LYS A 754 -30.28 2.64 -35.04
C LYS A 754 -30.24 1.42 -34.10
N GLU A 755 -29.68 1.63 -32.92
CA GLU A 755 -29.49 0.70 -31.80
C GLU A 755 -28.88 -0.66 -32.20
N PRO A 756 -27.61 -0.93 -31.86
CA PRO A 756 -27.02 -2.26 -32.06
C PRO A 756 -27.84 -3.32 -31.33
N LYS A 757 -28.45 -4.24 -32.08
CA LYS A 757 -29.33 -5.30 -31.55
C LYS A 757 -28.55 -6.51 -31.03
N GLU A 758 -27.27 -6.66 -31.38
CA GLU A 758 -26.40 -7.75 -30.95
C GLU A 758 -25.41 -7.29 -29.87
N GLU A 759 -25.19 -8.14 -28.86
CA GLU A 759 -24.26 -7.89 -27.75
C GLU A 759 -22.81 -7.66 -28.23
N SER A 760 -22.42 -8.28 -29.36
CA SER A 760 -21.11 -8.09 -29.97
C SER A 760 -20.86 -6.68 -30.51
N ASP A 761 -21.91 -6.01 -31.01
CA ASP A 761 -21.80 -4.67 -31.59
C ASP A 761 -21.67 -3.61 -30.48
N LEU A 762 -22.36 -3.83 -29.35
CA LEU A 762 -22.21 -3.03 -28.13
C LEU A 762 -20.80 -3.16 -27.54
N ALA A 763 -20.25 -4.37 -27.50
CA ALA A 763 -18.89 -4.63 -27.04
C ALA A 763 -17.85 -3.91 -27.92
N LEU A 764 -18.02 -3.97 -29.24
CA LEU A 764 -17.17 -3.28 -30.21
C LEU A 764 -17.25 -1.75 -30.05
N ALA A 765 -18.46 -1.21 -29.90
CA ALA A 765 -18.67 0.22 -29.70
C ALA A 765 -17.98 0.74 -28.44
N GLY A 766 -18.11 0.03 -27.31
CA GLY A 766 -17.40 0.43 -26.08
C GLY A 766 -15.88 0.37 -26.25
N ARG A 767 -15.33 -0.60 -27.00
CA ARG A 767 -13.89 -0.69 -27.26
C ARG A 767 -13.38 0.44 -28.15
N VAL A 768 -14.15 0.85 -29.16
CA VAL A 768 -13.82 2.04 -29.98
C VAL A 768 -13.81 3.29 -29.10
N ILE A 769 -14.80 3.44 -28.23
CA ILE A 769 -14.88 4.57 -27.29
C ILE A 769 -13.67 4.58 -26.32
N GLU A 770 -13.30 3.42 -25.77
CA GLU A 770 -12.11 3.28 -24.92
C GLU A 770 -10.82 3.61 -25.69
N ALA A 771 -10.68 3.15 -26.93
CA ALA A 771 -9.56 3.47 -27.79
C ALA A 771 -9.45 4.97 -28.09
N ILE A 772 -10.58 5.67 -28.29
CA ILE A 772 -10.61 7.12 -28.47
C ILE A 772 -10.09 7.84 -27.22
N GLY A 773 -10.53 7.40 -26.04
CA GLY A 773 -10.05 7.90 -24.75
C GLY A 773 -8.54 7.70 -24.59
N GLN A 774 -8.07 6.49 -24.90
CA GLN A 774 -6.67 6.09 -24.81
C GLN A 774 -5.77 6.88 -25.77
N ALA A 775 -6.25 7.10 -27.00
CA ALA A 775 -5.55 7.89 -28.01
C ALA A 775 -5.60 9.40 -27.74
N THR A 776 -6.29 9.83 -26.68
CA THR A 776 -6.45 11.23 -26.29
C THR A 776 -7.00 12.12 -27.42
N LEU A 777 -7.91 11.58 -28.23
CA LEU A 777 -8.46 12.28 -29.41
C LEU A 777 -9.49 13.35 -29.00
N THR A 778 -8.97 14.54 -28.67
CA THR A 778 -9.78 15.67 -28.18
C THR A 778 -10.80 16.19 -29.20
N GLU A 779 -10.57 15.95 -30.49
CA GLU A 779 -11.50 16.31 -31.57
C GLU A 779 -12.80 15.49 -31.59
N LEU A 780 -12.91 14.46 -30.75
CA LEU A 780 -14.08 13.58 -30.64
C LEU A 780 -14.86 13.76 -29.33
N ASN A 781 -14.58 14.82 -28.56
CA ASN A 781 -15.19 14.99 -27.23
C ASN A 781 -16.70 15.14 -27.28
N ASP A 782 -17.24 15.92 -28.21
CA ASP A 782 -18.68 16.13 -28.35
C ASP A 782 -19.39 14.77 -28.55
N GLN A 783 -18.81 13.87 -29.35
CA GLN A 783 -19.34 12.53 -29.58
C GLN A 783 -19.22 11.63 -28.33
N LEU A 784 -18.15 11.77 -27.55
CA LEU A 784 -18.03 11.06 -26.27
C LEU A 784 -19.02 11.56 -25.22
N VAL A 785 -19.29 12.86 -25.19
CA VAL A 785 -20.31 13.46 -24.33
C VAL A 785 -21.71 13.02 -24.77
N GLU A 786 -21.97 12.94 -26.08
CA GLU A 786 -23.20 12.37 -26.63
C GLU A 786 -23.35 10.89 -26.22
N ALA A 787 -22.26 10.12 -26.21
CA ALA A 787 -22.27 8.72 -25.79
C ALA A 787 -22.64 8.52 -24.30
N LEU A 788 -22.46 9.53 -23.43
CA LEU A 788 -23.00 9.51 -22.06
C LEU A 788 -24.55 9.48 -22.04
N SER A 789 -25.19 9.88 -23.14
CA SER A 789 -26.64 9.83 -23.31
C SER A 789 -27.16 8.53 -23.92
N SER A 790 -26.28 7.56 -24.21
CA SER A 790 -26.67 6.25 -24.75
C SER A 790 -27.59 5.48 -23.80
N ALA A 791 -28.54 4.71 -24.34
CA ALA A 791 -29.38 3.79 -23.56
C ALA A 791 -28.58 2.61 -22.95
N SER A 792 -27.44 2.25 -23.55
CA SER A 792 -26.58 1.16 -23.06
C SER A 792 -25.69 1.59 -21.90
N ASN A 793 -25.76 0.86 -20.78
CA ASN A 793 -24.89 1.08 -19.63
C ASN A 793 -23.41 0.88 -19.98
N TYR A 794 -23.11 -0.13 -20.80
CA TYR A 794 -21.74 -0.42 -21.25
C TYR A 794 -21.12 0.76 -22.02
N ILE A 795 -21.87 1.36 -22.94
CA ILE A 795 -21.43 2.53 -23.71
C ILE A 795 -21.23 3.75 -22.80
N ARG A 796 -22.15 4.01 -21.86
CA ARG A 796 -22.01 5.10 -20.90
C ARG A 796 -20.76 4.94 -20.02
N CYS A 797 -20.50 3.72 -19.54
CA CYS A 797 -19.29 3.41 -18.78
C CYS A 797 -18.01 3.61 -19.61
N ALA A 798 -17.98 3.11 -20.84
CA ALA A 798 -16.86 3.29 -21.75
C ALA A 798 -16.60 4.78 -22.03
N ALA A 799 -17.64 5.56 -22.31
CA ALA A 799 -17.55 7.00 -22.56
C ALA A 799 -17.06 7.76 -21.33
N THR A 800 -17.54 7.38 -20.15
CA THR A 800 -17.05 7.93 -18.87
C THR A 800 -15.56 7.65 -18.70
N ARG A 801 -15.09 6.41 -18.94
CA ARG A 801 -13.66 6.09 -18.87
C ARG A 801 -12.83 6.90 -19.87
N ALA A 802 -13.30 6.99 -21.11
CA ALA A 802 -12.63 7.72 -22.16
C ALA A 802 -12.50 9.23 -21.85
N LEU A 803 -13.58 9.86 -21.39
CA LEU A 803 -13.58 11.27 -20.95
C LEU A 803 -12.68 11.51 -19.73
N THR A 804 -12.60 10.53 -18.81
CA THR A 804 -11.67 10.60 -17.68
C THR A 804 -10.21 10.62 -18.15
N GLN A 805 -9.88 9.79 -19.14
CA GLN A 805 -8.52 9.68 -19.70
C GLN A 805 -8.09 10.93 -20.46
N LEU A 806 -9.02 11.59 -21.17
CA LEU A 806 -8.75 12.79 -21.95
C LEU A 806 -8.29 13.99 -21.11
N GLN A 807 -8.66 14.07 -19.82
CA GLN A 807 -8.26 15.14 -18.87
C GLN A 807 -8.32 16.58 -19.43
N ILE A 808 -9.30 16.88 -20.29
CA ILE A 808 -9.41 18.19 -20.92
C ILE A 808 -10.07 19.16 -19.95
N ASN A 809 -9.26 20.07 -19.39
CA ASN A 809 -9.73 21.18 -18.54
C ASN A 809 -10.74 22.11 -19.24
N GLN A 810 -10.86 22.06 -20.57
CA GLN A 810 -11.65 23.00 -21.36
C GLN A 810 -13.15 22.64 -21.48
N GLU A 811 -13.56 21.40 -21.19
CA GLU A 811 -14.94 20.95 -21.39
C GLU A 811 -15.67 20.60 -20.09
N ARG A 812 -15.56 21.49 -19.11
CA ARG A 812 -16.37 21.39 -17.88
C ARG A 812 -17.83 21.74 -18.15
N GLN A 813 -18.10 22.61 -19.13
CA GLN A 813 -19.46 23.11 -19.38
C GLN A 813 -20.45 22.01 -19.81
N PRO A 814 -20.13 21.08 -20.72
CA PRO A 814 -21.04 19.98 -21.05
C PRO A 814 -21.35 19.08 -19.84
N LEU A 815 -20.34 18.76 -19.02
CA LEU A 815 -20.53 17.98 -17.79
C LEU A 815 -21.37 18.73 -16.75
N LEU A 816 -21.16 20.05 -16.60
CA LEU A 816 -21.97 20.91 -15.74
C LEU A 816 -23.41 21.03 -16.27
N ALA A 817 -23.61 21.03 -17.59
CA ALA A 817 -24.93 21.01 -18.21
C ALA A 817 -25.66 19.68 -17.92
N ILE A 818 -24.97 18.54 -18.05
CA ILE A 818 -25.50 17.22 -17.67
C ILE A 818 -25.87 17.19 -16.18
N LEU A 819 -25.04 17.76 -15.30
CA LEU A 819 -25.36 17.88 -13.87
C LEU A 819 -26.65 18.67 -13.60
N GLN A 820 -27.01 19.61 -14.47
CA GLN A 820 -28.24 20.40 -14.35
C GLN A 820 -29.45 19.66 -14.93
N SER A 821 -29.38 19.21 -16.19
CA SER A 821 -30.53 18.74 -16.97
C SER A 821 -30.59 17.22 -17.24
N GLY A 822 -29.54 16.46 -16.92
CA GLY A 822 -29.47 15.02 -17.20
C GLY A 822 -30.35 14.12 -16.31
N THR A 823 -30.40 12.83 -16.64
CA THR A 823 -31.01 11.80 -15.79
C THR A 823 -30.17 11.56 -14.52
N GLN A 824 -30.73 10.91 -13.51
CA GLN A 824 -30.03 10.66 -12.24
C GLN A 824 -28.69 9.91 -12.43
N ASP A 825 -28.67 8.90 -13.29
CA ASP A 825 -27.46 8.12 -13.61
C ASP A 825 -26.42 8.97 -14.36
N GLN A 826 -26.88 9.79 -15.30
CA GLN A 826 -26.00 10.72 -16.03
C GLN A 826 -25.38 11.75 -15.11
N LYS A 827 -26.14 12.28 -14.14
CA LYS A 827 -25.63 13.23 -13.16
C LYS A 827 -24.56 12.61 -12.26
N VAL A 828 -24.72 11.35 -11.85
CA VAL A 828 -23.71 10.62 -11.05
C VAL A 828 -22.43 10.37 -11.85
N LEU A 829 -22.55 9.98 -13.13
CA LEU A 829 -21.40 9.80 -14.02
C LEU A 829 -20.67 11.13 -14.27
N ALA A 830 -21.41 12.20 -14.56
CA ALA A 830 -20.83 13.54 -14.74
C ALA A 830 -20.12 14.03 -13.47
N LEU A 831 -20.68 13.76 -12.28
CA LEU A 831 -20.04 14.07 -11.01
C LEU A 831 -18.73 13.29 -10.83
N THR A 832 -18.72 12.00 -11.16
CA THR A 832 -17.53 11.14 -11.12
C THR A 832 -16.40 11.74 -11.96
N LEU A 833 -16.73 12.17 -13.18
CA LEU A 833 -15.80 12.84 -14.10
C LEU A 833 -15.30 14.16 -13.52
N LEU A 834 -16.18 14.96 -12.93
CA LEU A 834 -15.79 16.25 -12.38
C LEU A 834 -14.81 16.12 -11.19
N PHE A 835 -14.96 15.06 -10.38
CA PHE A 835 -14.00 14.75 -9.32
C PHE A 835 -12.63 14.30 -9.86
N SER A 836 -12.56 13.72 -11.06
CA SER A 836 -11.28 13.30 -11.66
C SER A 836 -10.34 14.47 -11.98
N PHE A 837 -10.88 15.69 -12.16
CA PHE A 837 -10.07 16.89 -12.39
C PHE A 837 -9.36 17.42 -11.13
N GLN A 838 -9.68 16.88 -9.94
CA GLN A 838 -9.11 17.31 -8.65
C GLN A 838 -9.13 18.84 -8.43
N ASP A 839 -10.18 19.51 -8.93
CA ASP A 839 -10.32 20.96 -8.80
C ASP A 839 -11.00 21.32 -7.48
N GLN A 840 -10.22 21.89 -6.55
CA GLN A 840 -10.68 22.31 -5.22
C GLN A 840 -11.82 23.33 -5.28
N VAL A 841 -11.72 24.34 -6.15
CA VAL A 841 -12.67 25.46 -6.24
C VAL A 841 -14.00 24.96 -6.79
N LEU A 842 -13.93 24.17 -7.86
CA LEU A 842 -15.10 23.54 -8.45
C LEU A 842 -15.77 22.57 -7.48
N THR A 843 -15.00 21.74 -6.78
CA THR A 843 -15.53 20.76 -5.83
C THR A 843 -16.26 21.44 -4.67
N THR A 844 -15.73 22.56 -4.17
CA THR A 844 -16.38 23.37 -3.14
C THR A 844 -17.71 23.96 -3.65
N ARG A 845 -17.75 24.48 -4.88
CA ARG A 845 -19.00 24.96 -5.50
C ARG A 845 -20.03 23.84 -5.71
N LEU A 846 -19.57 22.69 -6.19
CA LEU A 846 -20.41 21.51 -6.40
C LEU A 846 -20.97 20.99 -5.08
N PHE A 847 -20.18 21.00 -4.01
CA PHE A 847 -20.65 20.66 -2.66
C PHE A 847 -21.83 21.54 -2.26
N GLU A 848 -21.69 22.86 -2.35
CA GLU A 848 -22.79 23.80 -2.03
C GLU A 848 -24.03 23.53 -2.90
N GLN A 849 -23.85 23.41 -4.22
CA GLN A 849 -24.97 23.21 -5.15
C GLN A 849 -25.71 21.88 -4.90
N ILE A 850 -24.96 20.81 -4.66
CA ILE A 850 -25.50 19.46 -4.50
C ILE A 850 -26.18 19.30 -3.14
N PHE A 851 -25.55 19.75 -2.05
CA PHE A 851 -26.07 19.59 -0.69
C PHE A 851 -27.12 20.63 -0.30
N ARG A 852 -27.26 21.73 -1.03
CA ARG A 852 -28.46 22.60 -0.99
C ARG A 852 -29.61 22.08 -1.86
N GLY A 853 -29.33 21.15 -2.78
CA GLY A 853 -30.34 20.48 -3.61
C GLY A 853 -30.95 19.23 -2.94
N SER A 854 -32.04 18.71 -3.52
CA SER A 854 -32.80 17.56 -3.00
C SER A 854 -32.44 16.20 -3.63
N CYS A 855 -31.39 16.13 -4.45
CA CYS A 855 -31.03 14.91 -5.18
C CYS A 855 -30.13 13.96 -4.36
N ARG A 856 -30.78 12.97 -3.71
CA ARG A 856 -30.11 12.00 -2.81
C ARG A 856 -28.98 11.20 -3.46
N ALA A 857 -29.12 10.82 -4.73
CA ALA A 857 -28.09 10.06 -5.43
C ALA A 857 -26.80 10.88 -5.62
N LEU A 858 -26.94 12.20 -5.82
CA LEU A 858 -25.79 13.09 -5.92
C LEU A 858 -25.11 13.33 -4.58
N HIS A 859 -25.86 13.44 -3.48
CA HIS A 859 -25.26 13.51 -2.13
C HIS A 859 -24.38 12.28 -1.86
N LYS A 860 -24.90 11.08 -2.17
CA LYS A 860 -24.19 9.80 -1.97
C LYS A 860 -22.97 9.69 -2.88
N ALA A 861 -23.11 10.00 -4.16
CA ALA A 861 -22.02 9.97 -5.12
C ALA A 861 -20.92 10.98 -4.73
N PHE A 862 -21.28 12.20 -4.37
CA PHE A 862 -20.32 13.22 -3.91
C PHE A 862 -19.51 12.71 -2.72
N ALA A 863 -20.17 12.21 -1.67
CA ALA A 863 -19.49 11.71 -0.48
C ALA A 863 -18.57 10.51 -0.79
N PHE A 864 -18.98 9.63 -1.71
CA PHE A 864 -18.18 8.49 -2.15
C PHE A 864 -16.89 8.91 -2.87
N HIS A 865 -16.98 9.89 -3.79
CA HIS A 865 -15.82 10.39 -4.53
C HIS A 865 -14.92 11.29 -3.68
N PHE A 866 -15.50 12.15 -2.84
CA PHE A 866 -14.76 13.01 -1.92
C PHE A 866 -13.84 12.22 -0.99
N ASN A 867 -14.33 11.14 -0.39
CA ASN A 867 -13.53 10.31 0.51
C ASN A 867 -12.31 9.64 -0.19
N ARG A 868 -12.31 9.53 -1.52
CA ARG A 868 -11.21 8.96 -2.33
C ARG A 868 -10.34 10.02 -3.02
N ALA A 869 -10.85 11.24 -3.18
CA ALA A 869 -10.13 12.32 -3.84
C ALA A 869 -9.20 13.04 -2.86
N GLU A 870 -8.00 13.43 -3.27
CA GLU A 870 -7.07 14.23 -2.45
C GLU A 870 -7.47 15.72 -2.39
N ILE A 871 -8.75 16.01 -2.16
CA ILE A 871 -9.35 17.35 -2.13
C ILE A 871 -9.74 17.66 -0.69
N GLU A 872 -9.62 18.92 -0.29
CA GLU A 872 -10.13 19.41 0.99
C GLU A 872 -11.36 20.29 0.75
N LEU A 873 -12.29 20.32 1.70
CA LEU A 873 -13.39 21.28 1.68
C LEU A 873 -13.15 22.32 2.75
N ASP A 874 -13.50 23.58 2.45
CA ASP A 874 -13.46 24.64 3.45
C ASP A 874 -14.41 24.29 4.62
N PRO A 875 -13.89 24.11 5.84
CA PRO A 875 -14.71 23.75 6.99
C PRO A 875 -15.83 24.75 7.29
N THR A 876 -15.66 26.02 6.93
CA THR A 876 -16.66 27.08 7.12
C THR A 876 -17.85 26.89 6.17
N VAL A 877 -17.58 26.54 4.90
CA VAL A 877 -18.62 26.26 3.89
C VAL A 877 -19.40 25.02 4.28
N VAL A 878 -18.72 23.95 4.69
CA VAL A 878 -19.37 22.71 5.16
C VAL A 878 -20.24 23.00 6.39
N ALA A 879 -19.74 23.80 7.33
CA ALA A 879 -20.49 24.18 8.52
C ALA A 879 -21.73 25.04 8.18
N ALA A 880 -21.65 25.93 7.18
CA ALA A 880 -22.76 26.74 6.71
C ALA A 880 -23.83 25.88 6.03
N VAL A 881 -23.46 25.05 5.05
CA VAL A 881 -24.38 24.15 4.34
C VAL A 881 -25.06 23.18 5.31
N TRP A 882 -24.32 22.63 6.28
CA TRP A 882 -24.92 21.82 7.33
C TRP A 882 -25.95 22.61 8.15
N SER A 883 -25.62 23.82 8.59
CA SER A 883 -26.53 24.62 9.43
C SER A 883 -27.78 25.10 8.68
N GLU A 884 -27.68 25.31 7.36
CA GLU A 884 -28.78 25.73 6.49
C GLU A 884 -29.66 24.57 6.01
N SER A 885 -29.16 23.33 6.04
CA SER A 885 -29.88 22.18 5.46
C SER A 885 -30.98 21.67 6.38
N SER A 886 -32.20 21.59 5.85
CA SER A 886 -33.33 20.91 6.50
C SER A 886 -33.46 19.43 6.09
N ASP A 887 -32.64 18.94 5.15
CA ASP A 887 -32.69 17.55 4.67
C ASP A 887 -31.80 16.65 5.53
N ARG A 888 -32.44 15.77 6.31
CA ARG A 888 -31.78 14.81 7.21
C ARG A 888 -30.80 13.90 6.46
N LEU A 889 -31.11 13.50 5.22
CA LEU A 889 -30.25 12.61 4.42
C LEU A 889 -29.02 13.34 3.89
N ALA A 890 -29.16 14.61 3.52
CA ALA A 890 -28.03 15.44 3.13
C ALA A 890 -27.03 15.56 4.29
N ILE A 891 -27.53 15.83 5.50
CA ILE A 891 -26.70 15.89 6.73
C ILE A 891 -26.00 14.55 7.01
N CYS A 892 -26.71 13.43 6.88
CA CYS A 892 -26.12 12.09 7.05
C CYS A 892 -25.01 11.81 6.02
N HIS A 893 -25.18 12.22 4.76
CA HIS A 893 -24.14 12.10 3.76
C HIS A 893 -22.95 13.03 4.03
N ILE A 894 -23.17 14.22 4.61
CA ILE A 894 -22.07 15.07 5.10
C ILE A 894 -21.25 14.33 6.15
N PHE A 895 -21.89 13.69 7.14
CA PHE A 895 -21.18 12.90 8.15
C PHE A 895 -20.36 11.75 7.54
N SER A 896 -20.85 11.11 6.48
CA SER A 896 -20.07 10.05 5.80
C SER A 896 -18.75 10.55 5.19
N MET A 897 -18.60 11.88 4.99
CA MET A 897 -17.35 12.54 4.57
C MET A 897 -16.42 12.78 5.77
N HIS A 898 -16.03 11.68 6.45
CA HIS A 898 -15.27 11.69 7.70
C HIS A 898 -14.03 12.60 7.70
N ARG A 899 -13.34 12.77 6.56
CA ARG A 899 -12.17 13.65 6.43
C ARG A 899 -12.47 15.12 6.74
N CYS A 900 -13.68 15.62 6.48
CA CYS A 900 -14.07 16.99 6.79
C CYS A 900 -13.98 17.28 8.30
N PHE A 901 -14.21 16.27 9.13
CA PHE A 901 -14.30 16.40 10.59
C PHE A 901 -12.96 16.28 11.30
N LEU A 902 -11.84 16.27 10.56
CA LEU A 902 -10.51 16.46 11.12
C LEU A 902 -10.26 17.93 11.50
N SER A 903 -11.04 18.87 10.95
CA SER A 903 -11.01 20.28 11.33
C SER A 903 -11.60 20.48 12.74
N PRO A 904 -10.96 21.26 13.64
CA PRO A 904 -11.47 21.54 14.98
C PRO A 904 -12.90 22.14 14.99
N LEU A 905 -13.24 22.94 13.98
CA LEU A 905 -14.55 23.58 13.86
C LEU A 905 -15.67 22.55 13.62
N LEU A 906 -15.46 21.65 12.66
CA LEU A 906 -16.47 20.64 12.32
C LEU A 906 -16.49 19.51 13.36
N PHE A 907 -15.33 19.21 13.95
CA PHE A 907 -15.22 18.21 14.99
C PHE A 907 -16.02 18.56 16.24
N SER A 908 -15.98 19.82 16.68
CA SER A 908 -16.77 20.29 17.83
C SER A 908 -18.28 20.20 17.55
N LYS A 909 -18.72 20.59 16.35
CA LYS A 909 -20.12 20.41 15.91
C LYS A 909 -20.51 18.92 15.83
N LEU A 910 -19.63 18.04 15.36
CA LEU A 910 -19.86 16.59 15.30
C LEU A 910 -20.06 16.01 16.70
N LYS A 911 -19.21 16.38 17.67
CA LYS A 911 -19.38 15.99 19.07
C LYS A 911 -20.72 16.47 19.60
N LEU A 912 -21.06 17.74 19.39
CA LEU A 912 -22.37 18.27 19.80
C LEU A 912 -23.52 17.43 19.23
N ALA A 913 -23.49 17.12 17.93
CA ALA A 913 -24.53 16.31 17.27
C ALA A 913 -24.61 14.87 17.77
N ALA A 914 -23.48 14.26 18.16
CA ALA A 914 -23.45 12.89 18.69
C ALA A 914 -23.96 12.82 20.15
N PHE A 915 -23.63 13.82 20.97
CA PHE A 915 -23.92 13.83 22.41
C PHE A 915 -25.24 14.53 22.79
N THR A 916 -25.92 15.22 21.87
CA THR A 916 -27.20 15.89 22.16
C THR A 916 -28.37 14.87 22.11
N PRO A 917 -29.04 14.56 23.23
CA PRO A 917 -30.08 13.53 23.29
C PRO A 917 -31.33 13.87 22.47
N ASP A 918 -31.70 15.16 22.41
CA ASP A 918 -32.90 15.67 21.71
C ASP A 918 -32.71 15.84 20.19
N SER A 919 -31.56 15.44 19.64
CA SER A 919 -31.29 15.51 18.21
C SER A 919 -32.06 14.43 17.42
N ASP A 920 -32.30 14.68 16.13
CA ASP A 920 -32.94 13.69 15.26
C ASP A 920 -32.16 12.35 15.31
N PRO A 921 -32.83 11.21 15.58
CA PRO A 921 -32.14 9.93 15.79
C PRO A 921 -31.25 9.50 14.63
N MET A 922 -31.63 9.82 13.38
CA MET A 922 -30.85 9.45 12.20
C MET A 922 -29.56 10.27 12.09
N ILE A 923 -29.66 11.58 12.34
CA ILE A 923 -28.53 12.51 12.39
C ILE A 923 -27.57 12.11 13.51
N ARG A 924 -28.11 11.81 14.70
CA ARG A 924 -27.33 11.38 15.86
C ARG A 924 -26.56 10.09 15.59
N VAL A 925 -27.22 9.07 15.03
CA VAL A 925 -26.57 7.80 14.64
C VAL A 925 -25.46 8.05 13.62
N ALA A 926 -25.70 8.84 12.58
CA ALA A 926 -24.68 9.15 11.57
C ALA A 926 -23.49 9.93 12.16
N ALA A 927 -23.74 10.85 13.09
CA ALA A 927 -22.71 11.58 13.82
C ALA A 927 -21.86 10.63 14.70
N ILE A 928 -22.52 9.74 15.46
CA ILE A 928 -21.85 8.73 16.29
C ILE A 928 -20.97 7.81 15.44
N ILE A 929 -21.49 7.27 14.32
CA ILE A 929 -20.72 6.39 13.42
C ILE A 929 -19.48 7.11 12.89
N THR A 930 -19.60 8.39 12.58
CA THR A 930 -18.50 9.20 12.07
C THR A 930 -17.46 9.47 13.16
N LEU A 931 -17.91 9.79 14.38
CA LEU A 931 -17.03 9.96 15.53
C LEU A 931 -16.28 8.66 15.85
N LEU A 932 -16.97 7.51 15.81
CA LEU A 932 -16.38 6.17 15.96
C LEU A 932 -15.34 5.82 14.89
N LYS A 933 -15.40 6.44 13.70
CA LYS A 933 -14.37 6.28 12.66
C LYS A 933 -13.16 7.18 12.90
N ILE A 934 -13.34 8.33 13.54
CA ILE A 934 -12.29 9.36 13.68
C ILE A 934 -11.53 9.20 14.99
N GLU A 935 -12.21 9.11 16.15
CA GLU A 935 -11.58 9.18 17.48
C GLU A 935 -12.03 8.03 18.40
N SER A 936 -11.10 7.46 19.18
CA SER A 936 -11.37 6.36 20.12
C SER A 936 -11.59 6.80 21.56
N GLU A 937 -11.15 8.00 21.94
CA GLU A 937 -11.17 8.47 23.33
C GLU A 937 -12.58 8.78 23.84
N SER A 938 -13.47 9.22 22.95
CA SER A 938 -14.86 9.57 23.29
C SER A 938 -15.80 8.36 23.41
N ILE A 939 -15.31 7.12 23.15
CA ILE A 939 -16.15 5.91 23.12
C ILE A 939 -16.85 5.63 24.46
N PRO A 940 -16.17 5.65 25.63
CA PRO A 940 -16.82 5.37 26.91
C PRO A 940 -17.93 6.36 27.24
N SER A 941 -17.66 7.66 27.12
CA SER A 941 -18.66 8.72 27.36
C SER A 941 -19.83 8.65 26.37
N LEU A 942 -19.57 8.18 25.14
CA LEU A 942 -20.61 8.01 24.13
C LEU A 942 -21.50 6.80 24.44
N VAL A 943 -20.93 5.70 24.96
CA VAL A 943 -21.72 4.56 25.48
C VAL A 943 -22.57 5.00 26.67
N GLU A 944 -22.03 5.79 27.61
CA GLU A 944 -22.80 6.37 28.72
C GLU A 944 -23.94 7.27 28.22
N SER A 945 -23.65 8.17 27.27
CA SER A 945 -24.62 9.12 26.71
C SER A 945 -25.74 8.44 25.92
N VAL A 946 -25.47 7.34 25.22
CA VAL A 946 -26.46 6.58 24.44
C VAL A 946 -27.35 5.69 25.33
N MET A 947 -26.98 5.52 26.60
CA MET A 947 -27.67 4.61 27.54
C MET A 947 -28.44 5.34 28.64
N ALA A 948 -28.41 6.68 28.66
CA ALA A 948 -29.03 7.49 29.69
C ALA A 948 -30.57 7.69 29.49
N GLY A 949 -31.13 7.34 28.32
CA GLY A 949 -32.55 7.54 27.98
C GLY A 949 -33.33 6.29 27.52
N GLU A 950 -34.66 6.30 27.70
CA GLU A 950 -35.56 5.17 27.34
C GLU A 950 -35.87 5.05 25.83
N THR A 951 -35.75 6.14 25.07
CA THR A 951 -35.95 6.22 23.60
C THR A 951 -34.70 5.82 22.78
N GLU A 952 -33.59 5.47 23.42
CA GLU A 952 -32.25 5.36 22.81
C GLU A 952 -31.82 3.92 22.45
N ALA A 953 -32.71 2.93 22.66
CA ALA A 953 -32.41 1.52 22.40
C ALA A 953 -32.10 1.24 20.91
N ASP A 954 -32.73 1.96 19.99
CA ASP A 954 -32.49 1.82 18.54
C ASP A 954 -31.20 2.53 18.10
N THR A 955 -30.84 3.63 18.76
CA THR A 955 -29.54 4.29 18.57
C THR A 955 -28.41 3.36 18.99
N PHE A 956 -28.50 2.74 20.18
CA PHE A 956 -27.50 1.77 20.64
C PHE A 956 -27.34 0.59 19.66
N ARG A 957 -28.45 0.04 19.15
CA ARG A 957 -28.44 -1.03 18.13
C ARG A 957 -27.77 -0.60 16.83
N ALA A 958 -28.11 0.58 16.33
CA ALA A 958 -27.55 1.10 15.07
C ALA A 958 -26.06 1.39 15.19
N VAL A 959 -25.61 1.87 16.35
CA VAL A 959 -24.20 2.11 16.66
C VAL A 959 -23.43 0.79 16.68
N LEU A 960 -23.94 -0.23 17.36
CA LEU A 960 -23.31 -1.55 17.36
C LEU A 960 -23.26 -2.20 15.97
N ALA A 961 -24.31 -2.02 15.16
CA ALA A 961 -24.34 -2.55 13.80
C ALA A 961 -23.34 -1.88 12.84
N ALA A 962 -22.98 -0.62 13.11
CA ALA A 962 -22.12 0.18 12.26
C ALA A 962 -20.70 0.44 12.84
N ALA A 963 -20.38 -0.19 13.98
CA ALA A 963 -19.09 -0.06 14.64
C ALA A 963 -17.96 -0.64 13.77
N PRO A 964 -16.86 0.10 13.53
CA PRO A 964 -15.73 -0.41 12.76
C PRO A 964 -15.01 -1.56 13.49
N SER A 965 -14.65 -2.63 12.79
CA SER A 965 -13.98 -3.80 13.39
C SER A 965 -12.67 -3.45 14.11
N ALA A 966 -11.93 -2.46 13.61
CA ALA A 966 -10.69 -1.97 14.24
C ALA A 966 -10.87 -1.39 15.65
N ARG A 967 -12.12 -1.09 16.07
CA ARG A 967 -12.42 -0.50 17.39
C ARG A 967 -13.46 -1.31 18.17
N ALA A 968 -13.81 -2.51 17.67
CA ALA A 968 -14.81 -3.36 18.28
C ALA A 968 -14.40 -3.84 19.70
N ASP A 969 -13.10 -4.06 19.94
CA ASP A 969 -12.60 -4.45 21.27
C ASP A 969 -12.76 -3.34 22.32
N ILE A 970 -12.56 -2.08 21.94
CA ILE A 970 -12.72 -0.93 22.86
C ILE A 970 -14.20 -0.79 23.23
N LEU A 971 -15.08 -0.84 22.23
CA LEU A 971 -16.52 -0.76 22.43
C LEU A 971 -17.02 -1.94 23.30
N ALA A 972 -16.51 -3.15 23.08
CA ALA A 972 -16.84 -4.31 23.90
C ALA A 972 -16.44 -4.15 25.37
N ARG A 973 -15.23 -3.63 25.65
CA ARG A 973 -14.80 -3.35 27.03
C ARG A 973 -15.70 -2.31 27.67
N SER A 974 -16.01 -1.21 26.98
CA SER A 974 -16.92 -0.19 27.48
C SER A 974 -18.33 -0.74 27.76
N ILE A 975 -18.86 -1.63 26.92
CA ILE A 975 -20.13 -2.32 27.17
C ILE A 975 -20.08 -3.15 28.47
N MET A 976 -18.96 -3.84 28.73
CA MET A 976 -18.82 -4.64 29.94
C MET A 976 -18.59 -3.80 31.20
N ASP A 977 -17.83 -2.70 31.08
CA ASP A 977 -17.47 -1.84 32.19
C ASP A 977 -18.61 -0.91 32.63
N ILE A 978 -19.41 -0.42 31.67
CA ILE A 978 -20.43 0.62 31.90
C ILE A 978 -21.81 0.00 32.16
N LEU A 979 -22.20 -1.03 31.39
CA LEU A 979 -23.55 -1.58 31.51
C LEU A 979 -23.70 -2.46 32.74
N THR A 980 -24.87 -2.37 33.37
CA THR A 980 -25.30 -3.36 34.38
C THR A 980 -25.74 -4.67 33.71
N GLU A 981 -25.79 -5.77 34.46
CA GLU A 981 -26.24 -7.07 33.91
C GLU A 981 -27.68 -7.00 33.36
N SER A 982 -28.56 -6.25 34.04
CA SER A 982 -29.93 -6.00 33.58
C SER A 982 -29.97 -5.25 32.23
N GLN A 983 -29.11 -4.25 32.04
CA GLN A 983 -29.01 -3.51 30.77
C GLN A 983 -28.41 -4.37 29.65
N ARG A 984 -27.37 -5.15 29.94
CA ARG A 984 -26.81 -6.11 28.98
C ARG A 984 -27.88 -7.11 28.53
N ARG A 985 -28.70 -7.61 29.45
CA ARG A 985 -29.82 -8.51 29.15
C ARG A 985 -30.87 -7.85 28.24
N LYS A 986 -31.23 -6.59 28.51
CA LYS A 986 -32.18 -5.82 27.66
C LYS A 986 -31.69 -5.68 26.20
N HIS A 987 -30.37 -5.60 26.00
CA HIS A 987 -29.75 -5.44 24.68
C HIS A 987 -29.05 -6.71 24.14
N LEU A 988 -29.33 -7.87 24.74
CA LEU A 988 -28.64 -9.14 24.47
C LEU A 988 -28.53 -9.43 22.97
N SER A 989 -29.64 -9.32 22.23
CA SER A 989 -29.67 -9.57 20.79
C SER A 989 -28.77 -8.65 19.96
N ALA A 990 -28.59 -7.40 20.37
CA ALA A 990 -27.75 -6.44 19.67
C ALA A 990 -26.26 -6.73 19.94
N ILE A 991 -25.94 -7.06 21.19
CA ILE A 991 -24.58 -7.40 21.63
C ILE A 991 -24.13 -8.71 20.96
N LEU A 992 -24.97 -9.74 20.92
CA LEU A 992 -24.64 -11.00 20.25
C LEU A 992 -24.43 -10.81 18.74
N ARG A 993 -25.25 -10.00 18.07
CA ARG A 993 -25.02 -9.66 16.65
C ARG A 993 -23.73 -8.88 16.42
N PHE A 994 -23.39 -7.97 17.33
CA PHE A 994 -22.13 -7.24 17.30
C PHE A 994 -20.92 -8.17 17.47
N VAL A 995 -21.00 -9.14 18.38
CA VAL A 995 -19.99 -10.18 18.57
C VAL A 995 -19.81 -11.00 17.30
N VAL A 996 -20.89 -11.47 16.69
CA VAL A 996 -20.83 -12.26 15.45
C VAL A 996 -20.20 -11.46 14.30
N ALA A 997 -20.61 -10.20 14.13
CA ALA A 997 -20.13 -9.35 13.03
C ALA A 997 -18.64 -8.99 13.14
N ASN A 998 -18.12 -8.82 14.37
CA ASN A 998 -16.76 -8.31 14.60
C ASN A 998 -15.82 -9.34 15.25
N ARG A 999 -16.28 -10.56 15.56
CA ARG A 999 -15.52 -11.64 16.22
C ARG A 999 -14.80 -11.19 17.50
N VAL A 1000 -15.52 -10.48 18.37
CA VAL A 1000 -14.92 -9.83 19.55
C VAL A 1000 -14.61 -10.83 20.66
N THR A 1001 -13.41 -11.39 20.64
CA THR A 1001 -12.95 -12.42 21.58
C THR A 1001 -13.00 -12.01 23.05
N ALA A 1002 -12.88 -10.71 23.34
CA ALA A 1002 -12.98 -10.17 24.70
C ALA A 1002 -14.33 -10.48 25.39
N LEU A 1003 -15.41 -10.67 24.64
CA LEU A 1003 -16.74 -10.99 25.18
C LEU A 1003 -16.98 -12.49 25.36
N ARG A 1004 -16.03 -13.36 24.98
CA ARG A 1004 -16.20 -14.82 25.07
C ARG A 1004 -16.65 -15.30 26.47
N PRO A 1005 -16.03 -14.88 27.59
CA PRO A 1005 -16.43 -15.37 28.92
C PRO A 1005 -17.87 -14.98 29.28
N TRP A 1006 -18.30 -13.77 28.87
CA TRP A 1006 -19.66 -13.31 29.12
C TRP A 1006 -20.67 -14.06 28.25
N VAL A 1007 -20.38 -14.28 26.96
CA VAL A 1007 -21.26 -15.07 26.08
C VAL A 1007 -21.38 -16.52 26.57
N GLU A 1008 -20.30 -17.13 27.05
CA GLU A 1008 -20.31 -18.46 27.68
C GLU A 1008 -21.17 -18.50 28.95
N SER A 1009 -21.09 -17.47 29.79
CA SER A 1009 -21.97 -17.34 30.97
C SER A 1009 -23.44 -17.22 30.58
N VAL A 1010 -23.77 -16.41 29.57
CA VAL A 1010 -25.16 -16.24 29.09
C VAL A 1010 -25.69 -17.54 28.48
N ALA A 1011 -24.83 -18.33 27.83
CA ALA A 1011 -25.20 -19.61 27.24
C ALA A 1011 -25.59 -20.67 28.29
N ALA A 1012 -25.12 -20.54 29.53
CA ALA A 1012 -25.49 -21.41 30.65
C ALA A 1012 -26.86 -21.07 31.28
N GLU A 1013 -27.48 -19.95 30.88
CA GLU A 1013 -28.80 -19.53 31.38
C GLU A 1013 -29.96 -20.10 30.55
N ALA A 1014 -31.18 -20.01 31.08
CA ALA A 1014 -32.40 -20.28 30.32
C ALA A 1014 -32.68 -19.13 29.33
N LEU A 1015 -32.50 -19.37 28.02
CA LEU A 1015 -32.76 -18.41 26.95
C LEU A 1015 -34.03 -18.74 26.16
N SER A 1016 -34.68 -17.72 25.59
CA SER A 1016 -35.72 -17.95 24.58
C SER A 1016 -35.13 -18.57 23.30
N SER A 1017 -35.95 -19.20 22.45
CA SER A 1017 -35.48 -19.84 21.20
C SER A 1017 -34.75 -18.88 20.24
N THR A 1018 -35.14 -17.61 20.21
CA THR A 1018 -34.49 -16.59 19.37
C THR A 1018 -33.15 -16.11 19.95
N GLU A 1019 -33.07 -15.93 21.28
CA GLU A 1019 -31.82 -15.56 21.96
C GLU A 1019 -30.82 -16.71 21.93
N MET A 1020 -31.30 -17.95 22.10
CA MET A 1020 -30.49 -19.16 21.99
C MET A 1020 -29.81 -19.24 20.63
N ARG A 1021 -30.56 -19.06 19.54
CA ARG A 1021 -30.02 -19.03 18.17
C ARG A 1021 -28.90 -18.00 17.99
N GLN A 1022 -29.08 -16.80 18.51
CA GLN A 1022 -28.07 -15.75 18.41
C GLN A 1022 -26.84 -16.03 19.30
N CYS A 1023 -27.05 -16.65 20.46
CA CYS A 1023 -25.99 -17.03 21.38
C CYS A 1023 -25.12 -18.15 20.78
N LEU A 1024 -25.75 -19.16 20.16
CA LEU A 1024 -25.08 -20.22 19.42
C LEU A 1024 -24.21 -19.65 18.28
N LEU A 1025 -24.76 -18.74 17.47
CA LEU A 1025 -23.98 -18.07 16.42
C LEU A 1025 -22.79 -17.28 16.98
N ALA A 1026 -22.99 -16.60 18.12
CA ALA A 1026 -21.91 -15.87 18.79
C ALA A 1026 -20.81 -16.81 19.31
N LEU A 1027 -21.15 -17.89 20.02
CA LEU A 1027 -20.20 -18.88 20.51
C LEU A 1027 -19.40 -19.54 19.36
N ALA A 1028 -20.09 -19.91 18.27
CA ALA A 1028 -19.45 -20.46 17.08
C ALA A 1028 -18.48 -19.45 16.42
N SER A 1029 -18.90 -18.19 16.27
CA SER A 1029 -18.03 -17.14 15.72
C SER A 1029 -16.78 -16.85 16.57
N LEU A 1030 -16.86 -17.14 17.88
CA LEU A 1030 -15.80 -16.95 18.85
C LEU A 1030 -14.91 -18.18 19.01
N GLY A 1031 -15.23 -19.32 18.38
CA GLY A 1031 -14.47 -20.55 18.53
C GLY A 1031 -14.54 -21.17 19.93
N SER A 1032 -15.62 -20.93 20.68
CA SER A 1032 -15.76 -21.43 22.06
C SER A 1032 -16.10 -22.92 22.07
N SER A 1033 -15.37 -23.72 22.86
CA SER A 1033 -15.68 -25.15 23.04
C SER A 1033 -17.03 -25.41 23.70
N ALA A 1034 -17.53 -24.45 24.51
CA ALA A 1034 -18.86 -24.52 25.12
C ALA A 1034 -20.00 -24.59 24.07
N TYR A 1035 -19.72 -24.14 22.84
CA TYR A 1035 -20.64 -24.34 21.72
C TYR A 1035 -20.95 -25.81 21.46
N ILE A 1036 -19.93 -26.69 21.51
CA ILE A 1036 -20.06 -28.11 21.15
C ILE A 1036 -21.00 -28.81 22.11
N ASP A 1037 -20.87 -28.54 23.41
CA ASP A 1037 -21.74 -29.13 24.43
C ASP A 1037 -23.18 -28.66 24.26
N ARG A 1038 -23.41 -27.36 24.01
CA ARG A 1038 -24.75 -26.82 23.78
C ARG A 1038 -25.37 -27.30 22.47
N ALA A 1039 -24.59 -27.39 21.41
CA ALA A 1039 -25.01 -27.96 20.14
C ALA A 1039 -25.37 -29.43 20.30
N ARG A 1040 -24.60 -30.20 21.09
CA ARG A 1040 -24.89 -31.61 21.38
C ARG A 1040 -26.20 -31.79 22.15
N GLU A 1041 -26.50 -30.95 23.14
CA GLU A 1041 -27.79 -30.97 23.85
C GLU A 1041 -28.95 -30.69 22.89
N LEU A 1042 -28.82 -29.65 22.05
CA LEU A 1042 -29.84 -29.29 21.04
C LEU A 1042 -30.06 -30.37 19.97
N ILE A 1043 -28.99 -31.06 19.58
CA ILE A 1043 -29.02 -32.14 18.58
C ILE A 1043 -29.50 -33.45 19.22
N GLY A 1044 -29.16 -33.68 20.50
CA GLY A 1044 -29.42 -34.91 21.26
C GLY A 1044 -30.88 -35.09 21.68
N ASP A 1045 -31.52 -34.04 22.20
CA ASP A 1045 -32.84 -34.14 22.84
C ASP A 1045 -34.03 -34.16 21.86
N MET A 1046 -33.81 -34.01 20.55
CA MET A 1046 -34.82 -33.43 19.68
C MET A 1046 -35.05 -34.23 18.38
N ALA A 1047 -35.92 -35.24 18.47
CA ALA A 1047 -36.81 -35.54 17.34
C ALA A 1047 -37.85 -34.41 17.10
N ASP A 1048 -38.02 -33.50 18.08
CA ASP A 1048 -39.07 -32.45 18.12
C ASP A 1048 -38.56 -30.99 17.96
N ALA A 1049 -37.26 -30.72 17.78
CA ALA A 1049 -36.77 -29.35 17.58
C ALA A 1049 -37.20 -28.79 16.23
N ALA A 1050 -37.55 -27.51 16.22
CA ALA A 1050 -37.83 -26.78 14.99
C ALA A 1050 -36.60 -26.78 14.06
N ILE A 1051 -36.84 -27.06 12.78
CA ILE A 1051 -35.83 -27.11 11.70
C ILE A 1051 -34.81 -25.94 11.77
N PRO A 1052 -35.20 -24.67 11.99
CA PRO A 1052 -34.25 -23.55 12.05
C PRO A 1052 -33.21 -23.64 13.16
N ASP A 1053 -33.54 -24.23 14.30
CA ASP A 1053 -32.64 -24.33 15.45
C ASP A 1053 -31.54 -25.38 15.17
N ARG A 1054 -31.93 -26.47 14.52
CA ARG A 1054 -31.04 -27.54 14.06
C ARG A 1054 -30.10 -27.05 12.96
N ILE A 1055 -30.59 -26.28 11.99
CA ILE A 1055 -29.76 -25.64 10.95
C ILE A 1055 -28.69 -24.75 11.57
N ILE A 1056 -29.02 -23.94 12.58
CA ILE A 1056 -28.04 -23.05 13.24
C ILE A 1056 -27.02 -23.85 14.05
N ALA A 1057 -27.43 -24.95 14.68
CA ALA A 1057 -26.53 -25.87 15.38
C ALA A 1057 -25.53 -26.53 14.40
N TYR A 1058 -26.00 -27.04 13.26
CA TYR A 1058 -25.10 -27.65 12.28
C TYR A 1058 -24.18 -26.60 11.62
N ARG A 1059 -24.70 -25.42 11.28
CA ARG A 1059 -23.90 -24.33 10.72
C ARG A 1059 -22.77 -23.89 11.66
N GLY A 1060 -23.06 -23.72 12.95
CA GLY A 1060 -22.03 -23.32 13.90
C GLY A 1060 -21.03 -24.43 14.19
N LEU A 1061 -21.42 -25.72 14.15
CA LEU A 1061 -20.45 -26.83 14.18
C LEU A 1061 -19.49 -26.75 13.00
N GLY A 1062 -19.98 -26.37 11.81
CA GLY A 1062 -19.16 -26.14 10.61
C GLY A 1062 -18.11 -25.02 10.76
N LEU A 1063 -18.37 -24.00 11.59
CA LEU A 1063 -17.41 -22.92 11.89
C LEU A 1063 -16.33 -23.33 12.89
N MET A 1064 -16.53 -24.44 13.61
CA MET A 1064 -15.63 -24.93 14.66
C MET A 1064 -14.69 -25.98 14.08
N ALA A 1065 -13.44 -25.63 13.78
CA ALA A 1065 -12.42 -26.58 13.30
C ALA A 1065 -11.98 -27.57 14.41
N HIS A 1066 -12.89 -28.45 14.85
CA HIS A 1066 -12.72 -29.32 16.01
C HIS A 1066 -13.15 -30.77 15.67
N PRO A 1067 -12.32 -31.80 15.97
CA PRO A 1067 -12.61 -33.19 15.61
C PRO A 1067 -13.98 -33.70 16.07
N THR A 1068 -14.39 -33.34 17.30
CA THR A 1068 -15.70 -33.70 17.86
C THR A 1068 -16.88 -33.07 17.12
N ALA A 1069 -16.70 -31.88 16.51
CA ALA A 1069 -17.77 -31.27 15.71
C ALA A 1069 -17.99 -32.04 14.41
N ARG A 1070 -16.91 -32.50 13.77
CA ARG A 1070 -16.96 -33.38 12.59
C ARG A 1070 -17.65 -34.71 12.90
N GLU A 1071 -17.29 -35.36 14.00
CA GLU A 1071 -17.93 -36.62 14.42
C GLU A 1071 -19.45 -36.45 14.58
N ILE A 1072 -19.89 -35.39 15.27
CA ILE A 1072 -21.31 -35.08 15.43
C ILE A 1072 -22.02 -34.86 14.08
N LEU A 1073 -21.38 -34.17 13.13
CA LEU A 1073 -21.94 -33.92 11.80
C LEU A 1073 -22.07 -35.22 11.00
N LEU A 1074 -21.07 -36.11 11.05
CA LEU A 1074 -21.08 -37.39 10.35
C LEU A 1074 -22.14 -38.35 10.92
N ASP A 1075 -22.17 -38.51 12.25
CA ASP A 1075 -23.17 -39.35 12.93
C ASP A 1075 -24.60 -38.92 12.58
N ARG A 1076 -24.84 -37.62 12.44
CA ARG A 1076 -26.17 -37.09 12.11
C ARG A 1076 -26.51 -37.20 10.63
N LEU A 1077 -25.53 -37.15 9.73
CA LEU A 1077 -25.77 -37.32 8.29
C LEU A 1077 -26.45 -38.65 7.94
N GLU A 1078 -26.17 -39.71 8.72
CA GLU A 1078 -26.76 -41.04 8.58
C GLU A 1078 -28.19 -41.17 9.15
N ILE A 1079 -28.61 -40.24 10.00
CA ILE A 1079 -29.91 -40.30 10.70
C ILE A 1079 -30.91 -39.35 10.06
N GLU A 1080 -30.46 -38.19 9.59
CA GLU A 1080 -31.34 -37.09 9.19
C GLU A 1080 -32.00 -37.26 7.83
N VAL A 1081 -33.33 -37.07 7.77
CA VAL A 1081 -34.13 -37.26 6.55
C VAL A 1081 -34.55 -35.94 5.90
N ASP A 1082 -34.64 -34.84 6.66
CA ASP A 1082 -35.08 -33.55 6.16
C ASP A 1082 -34.04 -32.93 5.21
N GLN A 1083 -34.48 -32.53 4.02
CA GLN A 1083 -33.60 -32.04 2.96
C GLN A 1083 -32.84 -30.77 3.35
N ALA A 1084 -33.45 -29.83 4.06
CA ALA A 1084 -32.81 -28.57 4.43
C ALA A 1084 -31.71 -28.82 5.47
N ILE A 1085 -31.95 -29.77 6.38
CA ILE A 1085 -31.02 -30.13 7.45
C ILE A 1085 -29.83 -30.90 6.90
N VAL A 1086 -30.08 -31.91 6.05
CA VAL A 1086 -29.02 -32.66 5.37
C VAL A 1086 -28.14 -31.73 4.53
N THR A 1087 -28.74 -30.77 3.82
CA THR A 1087 -28.00 -29.76 3.05
C THR A 1087 -27.08 -28.93 3.96
N GLU A 1088 -27.57 -28.49 5.12
CA GLU A 1088 -26.76 -27.70 6.04
C GLU A 1088 -25.63 -28.50 6.68
N ILE A 1089 -25.85 -29.78 7.02
CA ILE A 1089 -24.79 -30.67 7.54
C ILE A 1089 -23.69 -30.85 6.49
N ILE A 1090 -24.05 -31.05 5.22
CA ILE A 1090 -23.10 -31.16 4.10
C ILE A 1090 -22.27 -29.88 3.95
N LEU A 1091 -22.92 -28.70 3.96
CA LEU A 1091 -22.22 -27.42 3.89
C LEU A 1091 -21.32 -27.19 5.12
N ALA A 1092 -21.76 -27.58 6.32
CA ALA A 1092 -20.98 -27.49 7.54
C ALA A 1092 -19.72 -28.38 7.50
N LEU A 1093 -19.81 -29.60 6.97
CA LEU A 1093 -18.67 -30.49 6.73
C LEU A 1093 -17.69 -29.88 5.71
N GLY A 1094 -18.21 -29.22 4.67
CA GLY A 1094 -17.38 -28.47 3.72
C GLY A 1094 -16.61 -27.32 4.38
N GLN A 1095 -17.28 -26.56 5.27
CA GLN A 1095 -16.68 -25.43 5.99
C GLN A 1095 -15.57 -25.81 6.97
N GLN A 1096 -15.52 -27.06 7.46
CA GLN A 1096 -14.41 -27.54 8.29
C GLN A 1096 -13.06 -27.48 7.56
N GLY A 1097 -13.06 -27.64 6.23
CA GLY A 1097 -11.87 -27.54 5.40
C GLY A 1097 -10.80 -28.62 5.66
N ASP A 1098 -11.10 -29.67 6.44
CA ASP A 1098 -10.16 -30.73 6.75
C ASP A 1098 -10.22 -31.90 5.74
N ALA A 1099 -9.11 -32.63 5.62
CA ALA A 1099 -8.98 -33.70 4.62
C ALA A 1099 -9.93 -34.88 4.84
N LEU A 1100 -10.35 -35.15 6.09
CA LEU A 1100 -11.23 -36.27 6.40
C LEU A 1100 -12.67 -35.94 6.00
N SER A 1101 -13.17 -34.75 6.35
CA SER A 1101 -14.50 -34.28 5.91
C SER A 1101 -14.62 -34.24 4.38
N ALA A 1102 -13.58 -33.76 3.69
CA ALA A 1102 -13.56 -33.74 2.23
C ALA A 1102 -13.57 -35.15 1.61
N SER A 1103 -12.86 -36.11 2.23
CA SER A 1103 -12.85 -37.51 1.75
C SER A 1103 -14.23 -38.14 1.85
N GLU A 1104 -14.96 -37.86 2.94
CA GLU A 1104 -16.33 -38.36 3.11
C GLU A 1104 -17.31 -37.72 2.12
N LEU A 1105 -17.21 -36.41 1.90
CA LEU A 1105 -18.01 -35.71 0.90
C LEU A 1105 -17.72 -36.21 -0.53
N ILE A 1106 -16.45 -36.52 -0.86
CA ILE A 1106 -16.08 -37.13 -2.14
C ILE A 1106 -16.73 -38.51 -2.29
N ASN A 1107 -16.77 -39.32 -1.23
CA ASN A 1107 -17.41 -40.63 -1.24
C ASN A 1107 -18.91 -40.54 -1.58
N LEU A 1108 -19.58 -39.50 -1.04
CA LEU A 1108 -21.00 -39.22 -1.26
C LEU A 1108 -21.33 -38.59 -2.63
N LEU A 1109 -20.35 -38.25 -3.48
CA LEU A 1109 -20.62 -37.84 -4.86
C LEU A 1109 -21.27 -38.95 -5.68
N ASP A 1110 -20.98 -40.20 -5.33
CA ASP A 1110 -21.59 -41.39 -5.93
C ASP A 1110 -22.88 -41.75 -5.16
N PRO A 1111 -24.06 -41.71 -5.82
CA PRO A 1111 -25.33 -42.12 -5.22
C PRO A 1111 -25.35 -43.56 -4.73
N GLY A 1112 -24.49 -44.44 -5.23
CA GLY A 1112 -24.34 -45.81 -4.75
C GLY A 1112 -23.80 -45.91 -3.32
N ASN A 1113 -23.16 -44.85 -2.82
CA ASN A 1113 -22.60 -44.77 -1.48
C ASN A 1113 -23.49 -43.97 -0.50
N TRP A 1114 -24.70 -43.59 -0.91
CA TRP A 1114 -25.57 -42.79 -0.06
C TRP A 1114 -26.11 -43.59 1.13
N PRO A 1115 -26.24 -42.96 2.31
CA PRO A 1115 -26.91 -43.56 3.45
C PRO A 1115 -28.32 -44.07 3.12
N ALA A 1116 -28.75 -45.15 3.76
CA ALA A 1116 -30.03 -45.81 3.44
C ALA A 1116 -31.28 -44.92 3.66
N ASN A 1117 -31.15 -43.86 4.45
CA ASN A 1117 -32.18 -42.85 4.68
C ASN A 1117 -32.22 -41.75 3.58
N TRP A 1118 -31.33 -41.80 2.58
CA TRP A 1118 -31.33 -40.88 1.44
C TRP A 1118 -32.23 -41.35 0.30
N PRO A 1119 -32.86 -40.42 -0.44
CA PRO A 1119 -33.75 -40.79 -1.55
C PRO A 1119 -32.93 -41.41 -2.70
N PRO A 1120 -33.40 -42.51 -3.30
CA PRO A 1120 -32.68 -43.15 -4.40
C PRO A 1120 -32.63 -42.23 -5.64
N PRO A 1121 -31.57 -42.33 -6.47
CA PRO A 1121 -31.34 -41.46 -7.63
C PRO A 1121 -32.41 -41.58 -8.74
N GLU A 1122 -33.21 -42.65 -8.74
CA GLU A 1122 -34.17 -42.99 -9.79
C GLU A 1122 -35.56 -42.33 -9.67
N LEU A 1123 -35.77 -41.38 -8.74
CA LEU A 1123 -37.07 -40.72 -8.60
C LEU A 1123 -37.42 -39.88 -9.84
N PRO A 1124 -38.61 -40.06 -10.47
CA PRO A 1124 -39.00 -39.30 -11.65
C PRO A 1124 -39.26 -37.82 -11.32
N ARG A 1125 -38.87 -36.92 -12.23
CA ARG A 1125 -39.14 -35.47 -12.14
C ARG A 1125 -40.64 -35.20 -12.13
N ARG A 1126 -41.16 -34.51 -11.10
CA ARG A 1126 -42.46 -33.82 -11.22
C ARG A 1126 -42.23 -32.51 -11.98
N GLN A 1127 -43.12 -32.16 -12.92
CA GLN A 1127 -42.98 -30.98 -13.78
C GLN A 1127 -42.63 -29.72 -12.97
N GLY A 1128 -41.42 -29.19 -13.20
CA GLY A 1128 -40.94 -27.93 -12.63
C GLY A 1128 -40.04 -28.05 -11.40
N ASP A 1129 -39.92 -29.21 -10.74
CA ASP A 1129 -39.08 -29.39 -9.55
C ASP A 1129 -37.81 -30.21 -9.84
N GLN A 1130 -36.67 -29.78 -9.26
CA GLN A 1130 -35.43 -30.56 -9.20
C GLN A 1130 -35.63 -31.83 -8.34
N ARG A 1131 -35.02 -32.96 -8.72
CA ARG A 1131 -35.10 -34.18 -7.90
C ARG A 1131 -34.41 -33.94 -6.54
N PRO A 1132 -34.94 -34.49 -5.43
CA PRO A 1132 -34.28 -34.39 -4.12
C PRO A 1132 -32.85 -34.94 -4.13
N SER A 1133 -32.59 -35.98 -4.92
CA SER A 1133 -31.26 -36.53 -5.19
C SER A 1133 -30.33 -35.51 -5.85
N ASP A 1134 -30.80 -34.82 -6.90
CA ASP A 1134 -30.03 -33.78 -7.62
C ASP A 1134 -29.63 -32.63 -6.66
N ARG A 1135 -30.52 -32.23 -5.74
CA ARG A 1135 -30.22 -31.19 -4.74
C ARG A 1135 -29.17 -31.61 -3.72
N ARG A 1136 -29.16 -32.87 -3.27
CA ARG A 1136 -28.12 -33.38 -2.35
C ARG A 1136 -26.76 -33.40 -3.04
N ARG A 1137 -26.72 -33.84 -4.29
CA ARG A 1137 -25.50 -33.86 -5.11
C ARG A 1137 -24.94 -32.47 -5.36
N LEU A 1138 -25.79 -31.49 -5.71
CA LEU A 1138 -25.38 -30.09 -5.83
C LEU A 1138 -24.83 -29.54 -4.52
N SER A 1139 -25.46 -29.87 -3.38
CA SER A 1139 -25.00 -29.43 -2.06
C SER A 1139 -23.61 -29.98 -1.71
N ILE A 1140 -23.33 -31.24 -2.07
CA ILE A 1140 -22.00 -31.86 -1.90
C ILE A 1140 -20.97 -31.15 -2.78
N ILE A 1141 -21.30 -30.87 -4.04
CA ILE A 1141 -20.44 -30.13 -4.97
C ILE A 1141 -20.08 -28.75 -4.39
N PHE A 1142 -21.08 -27.99 -3.91
CA PHE A 1142 -20.86 -26.70 -3.28
C PHE A 1142 -20.06 -26.79 -1.98
N ALA A 1143 -20.26 -27.83 -1.16
CA ALA A 1143 -19.51 -28.04 0.07
C ALA A 1143 -18.03 -28.35 -0.21
N LEU A 1144 -17.74 -29.19 -1.21
CA LEU A 1144 -16.38 -29.46 -1.67
C LEU A 1144 -15.70 -28.21 -2.23
N GLU A 1145 -16.46 -27.37 -2.93
CA GLU A 1145 -16.00 -26.07 -3.41
C GLU A 1145 -15.65 -25.11 -2.28
N GLN A 1146 -16.54 -24.97 -1.29
CA GLN A 1146 -16.31 -24.14 -0.10
C GLN A 1146 -15.11 -24.61 0.72
N GLY A 1147 -14.92 -25.91 0.85
CA GLY A 1147 -13.80 -26.50 1.57
C GLY A 1147 -12.45 -26.38 0.86
N MET A 1148 -12.43 -26.01 -0.43
CA MET A 1148 -11.23 -25.81 -1.24
C MET A 1148 -10.22 -26.97 -1.13
N ASN A 1149 -10.70 -28.22 -1.14
CA ASN A 1149 -9.82 -29.37 -0.98
C ASN A 1149 -9.33 -29.90 -2.35
N PRO A 1150 -8.00 -29.91 -2.63
CA PRO A 1150 -7.43 -30.40 -3.89
C PRO A 1150 -7.88 -31.79 -4.32
N ASN A 1151 -8.15 -32.68 -3.36
CA ASN A 1151 -8.49 -34.07 -3.64
C ASN A 1151 -9.87 -34.21 -4.30
N ALA A 1152 -10.70 -33.17 -4.27
CA ALA A 1152 -12.02 -33.15 -4.90
C ALA A 1152 -12.00 -32.84 -6.40
N VAL A 1153 -10.89 -32.30 -6.94
CA VAL A 1153 -10.80 -31.84 -8.35
C VAL A 1153 -11.06 -32.97 -9.34
N GLN A 1154 -10.38 -34.11 -9.19
CA GLN A 1154 -10.54 -35.26 -10.07
C GLN A 1154 -11.94 -35.90 -9.99
N PRO A 1155 -12.50 -36.19 -8.79
CA PRO A 1155 -13.88 -36.64 -8.66
C PRO A 1155 -14.91 -35.71 -9.32
N LEU A 1156 -14.79 -34.39 -9.13
CA LEU A 1156 -15.71 -33.41 -9.72
C LEU A 1156 -15.57 -33.32 -11.25
N ALA A 1157 -14.35 -33.38 -11.77
CA ALA A 1157 -14.11 -33.40 -13.22
C ALA A 1157 -14.71 -34.66 -13.87
N LYS A 1158 -14.69 -35.80 -13.17
CA LYS A 1158 -15.36 -37.03 -13.61
C LYS A 1158 -16.87 -36.83 -13.71
N VAL A 1159 -17.51 -36.26 -12.67
CA VAL A 1159 -18.95 -35.95 -12.68
C VAL A 1159 -19.30 -34.97 -13.82
N ALA A 1160 -18.47 -33.97 -14.09
CA ALA A 1160 -18.69 -33.03 -15.21
C ALA A 1160 -18.64 -33.70 -16.60
N ALA A 1161 -17.84 -34.75 -16.74
CA ALA A 1161 -17.64 -35.49 -17.99
C ALA A 1161 -18.69 -36.59 -18.25
N GLU A 1162 -19.53 -36.94 -17.27
CA GLU A 1162 -20.56 -37.97 -17.41
C GLU A 1162 -21.69 -37.49 -18.33
N ALA A 1163 -21.87 -38.16 -19.46
CA ALA A 1163 -22.80 -37.73 -20.51
C ALA A 1163 -24.29 -37.89 -20.12
N ASP A 1164 -24.58 -38.86 -19.25
CA ASP A 1164 -25.93 -39.20 -18.77
C ASP A 1164 -26.37 -38.38 -17.54
N GLU A 1165 -25.50 -37.48 -17.06
CA GLU A 1165 -25.71 -36.66 -15.87
C GLU A 1165 -26.51 -35.38 -16.18
N ASP A 1166 -27.23 -34.84 -15.19
CA ASP A 1166 -27.98 -33.59 -15.37
C ASP A 1166 -27.05 -32.40 -15.69
N ASN A 1167 -27.44 -31.57 -16.67
CA ASN A 1167 -26.64 -30.42 -17.10
C ASN A 1167 -26.30 -29.45 -15.96
N GLN A 1168 -27.20 -29.22 -14.99
CA GLN A 1168 -26.91 -28.33 -13.87
C GLN A 1168 -25.86 -28.92 -12.91
N ILE A 1169 -25.90 -30.24 -12.70
CA ILE A 1169 -24.90 -30.96 -11.89
C ILE A 1169 -23.55 -30.95 -12.59
N ARG A 1170 -23.52 -31.19 -13.90
CA ARG A 1170 -22.30 -31.17 -14.71
C ARG A 1170 -21.66 -29.79 -14.74
N GLU A 1171 -22.46 -28.75 -14.94
CA GLU A 1171 -22.00 -27.36 -14.97
C GLU A 1171 -21.50 -26.93 -13.58
N ALA A 1172 -22.24 -27.23 -12.52
CA ALA A 1172 -21.81 -26.95 -11.14
C ALA A 1172 -20.52 -27.71 -10.79
N ALA A 1173 -20.41 -28.99 -11.15
CA ALA A 1173 -19.20 -29.78 -10.92
C ALA A 1173 -18.00 -29.27 -11.70
N LEU A 1174 -18.20 -28.79 -12.94
CA LEU A 1174 -17.15 -28.17 -13.75
C LEU A 1174 -16.68 -26.84 -13.13
N ILE A 1175 -17.62 -25.99 -12.73
CA ILE A 1175 -17.32 -24.70 -12.09
C ILE A 1175 -16.61 -24.93 -10.75
N ALA A 1176 -17.13 -25.82 -9.91
CA ALA A 1176 -16.53 -26.15 -8.62
C ALA A 1176 -15.15 -26.81 -8.78
N SER A 1177 -14.98 -27.73 -9.73
CA SER A 1177 -13.68 -28.34 -10.05
C SER A 1177 -12.67 -27.26 -10.42
N ARG A 1178 -13.03 -26.32 -11.30
CA ARG A 1178 -12.19 -25.17 -11.68
C ARG A 1178 -11.93 -24.21 -10.53
N ASN A 1179 -12.93 -23.90 -9.72
CA ASN A 1179 -12.80 -22.97 -8.60
C ASN A 1179 -11.93 -23.55 -7.48
N ILE A 1180 -12.05 -24.85 -7.17
CA ILE A 1180 -11.15 -25.55 -6.24
C ILE A 1180 -9.76 -25.64 -6.84
N GLU A 1181 -9.66 -25.97 -8.13
CA GLU A 1181 -8.40 -26.01 -8.86
C GLU A 1181 -7.69 -24.64 -8.81
N TRP A 1182 -8.45 -23.53 -8.89
CA TRP A 1182 -7.96 -22.16 -8.73
C TRP A 1182 -7.70 -21.73 -7.27
N GLY A 1183 -8.50 -22.18 -6.31
CA GLY A 1183 -8.49 -21.70 -4.91
C GLY A 1183 -7.65 -22.55 -3.94
N SER A 1184 -7.53 -23.86 -4.15
CA SER A 1184 -6.77 -24.81 -3.31
C SER A 1184 -5.26 -24.84 -3.61
N GLY A 1185 -4.82 -23.99 -4.54
CA GLY A 1185 -3.49 -24.05 -5.12
C GLY A 1185 -3.22 -25.34 -5.91
N ALA A 1186 -4.20 -26.24 -6.09
CA ALA A 1186 -4.10 -27.46 -6.88
C ALA A 1186 -3.79 -27.21 -8.36
N ILE A 1187 -4.07 -26.01 -8.87
CA ILE A 1187 -3.39 -25.38 -10.00
C ILE A 1187 -3.12 -23.91 -9.66
N GLY A 1188 -1.89 -23.46 -9.88
CA GLY A 1188 -1.54 -22.05 -9.80
C GLY A 1188 -2.40 -21.23 -10.76
N ALA A 1189 -3.17 -20.30 -10.18
CA ALA A 1189 -3.96 -19.24 -10.78
C ALA A 1189 -3.82 -19.06 -12.31
N GLY A 1190 -4.90 -19.41 -13.01
CA GLY A 1190 -5.27 -18.94 -14.33
C GLY A 1190 -6.69 -19.43 -14.66
N GLU A 1191 -7.71 -18.59 -14.45
CA GLU A 1191 -8.17 -17.59 -15.43
C GLU A 1191 -8.33 -16.22 -14.75
#